data_AF-A0A7X6YFD0-F1
#
_entry.id   AF-A0A7X6YFD0-F1
#
_cell.length_a   1.000
_cell.length_b   1.000
_cell.length_c   1.000
_cell.angle_alpha   90.00
_cell.angle_beta   90.00
_cell.angle_gamma   90.00
#
_symmetry.space_group_name_H-M   'P 1'
#
loop_
_entity.id
_entity.type
_entity.pdbx_description
1 polymer ?
#
loop_
_entity_poly.entity_id
_entity_poly.type
_entity_poly.pdbx_seq_one_letter_code
_entity_poly.pdbx_strand_id
1 'polypeptide(L)'
;MRTREQRLLQALASRALLALAACSAVQNMPDLQAAQTTVTLNGRPLPPAHATAAGVWFYAEGERGNAGPETLNAQRSTSNDQVLLTGHGSVPESWRLTASLRKDEEVRLIFAPGAAPGEIGFKAETLAGQPLTCQAASNTVVIRAASGAGVIRLTRFVCGDRPLAIVPERRPLTHDPVGCSPDPLPAVAEALIEWDWRMQDGIGTPREPRTYAQAFDRLIKNMEAGSIAPVALAELRARRLPDDAPDAEWEDLWLAAHRLRREQMLSDPRFPKTPLLFVKHVPSVMSHQLTQMYGYCARPGGGLFILKEPGVTMRTRNLTPDSLPAGNFTTPELSFDAQRVLFAYCPVKKMPPKWDFTADNRHLRYHIYELQMADGSFRPLTQGDTDNFFPVYLSSGDILFSSTMRGGYHRCGSGPCFVYTLSRMGANGEHPRSISFHETHEWNPVLLPDGRVLYTRWDYVDRNAVLYQHLWTARPDGGNVRIYYGNNTWNPAGIWEARPVPGTHRVMATAAPHHGMTAGSIVLVDTLKGVDGSEPLRRLTPDTRFPESETRLAHGAGRPLPADFDAPVTRHWHSPLQETWSQQKPTEEEMRWPGHCYKSPWPLDETLFFASYSFDQLIGEPGANIPNMFGIYLCDAFGNKELLFRDPNISSVWARPVAKRAPPPEIMSLIDPERRNKGTGTFFLSNVMESWPYLPTNRPITALRLFEVLMKTTPNIDAPKVAAGLGAPGRQVLGTVPVEQDGSAYFEAPAGTPLYLQALDEKGRAVQTMRSLIYLQPGEMESCIGCHEHRMAKTQPRAHAHAIRRKPSKITPGPEGSKPFSYPRLVQPILDKHCVSCHDGKVPKRPNLTGAPEGWASRSFNALIKHVAYSSWNAPNQNYEPLTEPLRFGALGSPLLKLLESGHGKVKLTPDEWERLNTWMDANGAFYGTFDVQKQKKQLQGEDIGTILNTPDGLATDAKGHVYLSAVNGVDGTYPGHIWRMDAASGQWSVFTPCKPHPSRTREMAETGRHRLVYRLQSAWPAPAG
;
A
#
# COMPACT_ATOMS: atom_id res chain seq x y z
N MET A 1 11.39 -44.87 -34.25
CA MET A 1 10.72 -43.67 -33.69
C MET A 1 9.22 -43.89 -33.47
N ARG A 2 8.44 -44.40 -34.44
CA ARG A 2 6.99 -44.61 -34.29
C ARG A 2 6.54 -45.61 -33.21
N THR A 3 7.35 -46.60 -32.85
CA THR A 3 7.02 -47.59 -31.79
C THR A 3 7.24 -47.10 -30.36
N ARG A 4 8.04 -46.05 -30.18
CA ARG A 4 8.31 -45.44 -28.85
C ARG A 4 7.24 -44.41 -28.48
N GLU A 5 6.73 -43.67 -29.47
CA GLU A 5 5.59 -42.75 -29.31
C GLU A 5 4.28 -43.50 -29.03
N GLN A 6 4.04 -44.64 -29.70
CA GLN A 6 2.85 -45.46 -29.41
C GLN A 6 2.85 -46.07 -28.01
N ARG A 7 4.02 -46.50 -27.50
CA ARG A 7 4.15 -46.97 -26.10
C ARG A 7 4.01 -45.83 -25.08
N LEU A 8 4.47 -44.62 -25.42
CA LEU A 8 4.29 -43.43 -24.59
C LEU A 8 2.80 -43.01 -24.55
N LEU A 9 2.11 -43.07 -25.68
CA LEU A 9 0.67 -42.78 -25.80
C LEU A 9 -0.19 -43.82 -25.08
N GLN A 10 0.17 -45.11 -25.13
CA GLN A 10 -0.51 -46.15 -24.33
C GLN A 10 -0.25 -46.00 -22.83
N ALA A 11 0.97 -45.64 -22.41
CA ALA A 11 1.26 -45.39 -20.99
C ALA A 11 0.57 -44.13 -20.46
N LEU A 12 0.44 -43.08 -21.28
CA LEU A 12 -0.31 -41.86 -20.97
C LEU A 12 -1.83 -42.13 -20.95
N ALA A 13 -2.34 -42.95 -21.87
CA ALA A 13 -3.75 -43.35 -21.89
C ALA A 13 -4.12 -44.24 -20.70
N SER A 14 -3.25 -45.19 -20.30
CA SER A 14 -3.47 -46.03 -19.12
C SER A 14 -3.35 -45.24 -17.80
N ARG A 15 -2.44 -44.26 -17.70
CA ARG A 15 -2.38 -43.34 -16.55
C ARG A 15 -3.57 -42.37 -16.51
N ALA A 16 -4.06 -41.91 -17.67
CA ALA A 16 -5.27 -41.10 -17.77
C ALA A 16 -6.52 -41.91 -17.42
N LEU A 17 -6.61 -43.19 -17.82
CA LEU A 17 -7.72 -44.09 -17.45
C LEU A 17 -7.69 -44.51 -15.98
N LEU A 18 -6.52 -44.69 -15.36
CA LEU A 18 -6.41 -44.92 -13.90
C LEU A 18 -6.71 -43.64 -13.10
N ALA A 19 -6.32 -42.46 -13.59
CA ALA A 19 -6.70 -41.17 -12.99
C ALA A 19 -8.20 -40.85 -13.20
N LEU A 20 -8.79 -41.24 -14.34
CA LEU A 20 -10.23 -41.12 -14.60
C LEU A 20 -11.06 -42.18 -13.86
N ALA A 21 -10.51 -43.36 -13.58
CA ALA A 21 -11.16 -44.37 -12.73
C ALA A 21 -11.12 -43.99 -11.24
N ALA A 22 -10.07 -43.30 -10.79
CA ALA A 22 -10.02 -42.70 -9.46
C ALA A 22 -10.93 -41.45 -9.34
N CYS A 23 -11.11 -40.68 -10.43
CA CYS A 23 -12.05 -39.54 -10.46
C CYS A 23 -13.52 -39.94 -10.70
N SER A 24 -13.81 -41.03 -11.42
CA SER A 24 -15.18 -41.49 -11.65
C SER A 24 -15.79 -42.18 -10.43
N ALA A 25 -14.97 -42.68 -9.50
CA ALA A 25 -15.41 -43.15 -8.19
C ALA A 25 -15.89 -41.99 -7.27
N VAL A 26 -15.50 -40.75 -7.55
CA VAL A 26 -15.94 -39.56 -6.78
C VAL A 26 -17.24 -38.98 -7.33
N GLN A 27 -17.58 -39.21 -8.61
CA GLN A 27 -18.81 -38.69 -9.22
C GLN A 27 -20.05 -39.59 -9.04
N ASN A 28 -19.90 -40.82 -8.54
CA ASN A 28 -21.00 -41.75 -8.29
C ASN A 28 -21.24 -42.07 -6.81
N MET A 29 -20.67 -41.28 -5.88
CA MET A 29 -21.07 -41.34 -4.48
C MET A 29 -22.39 -40.57 -4.31
N PRO A 30 -23.43 -41.14 -3.67
CA PRO A 30 -24.63 -40.37 -3.33
C PRO A 30 -24.21 -39.13 -2.54
N ASP A 31 -24.81 -37.98 -2.83
CA ASP A 31 -24.53 -36.67 -2.23
C ASP A 31 -24.08 -36.82 -0.77
N LEU A 32 -22.77 -36.64 -0.52
CA LEU A 32 -22.24 -36.49 0.83
C LEU A 32 -22.85 -35.19 1.36
N GLN A 33 -23.98 -35.28 2.05
CA GLN A 33 -24.56 -34.12 2.72
C GLN A 33 -23.54 -33.59 3.72
N ALA A 34 -23.01 -32.40 3.41
CA ALA A 34 -22.12 -31.66 4.29
C ALA A 34 -22.71 -31.54 5.69
N ALA A 35 -22.01 -32.08 6.69
CA ALA A 35 -22.46 -32.03 8.07
C ALA A 35 -22.05 -30.71 8.72
N GLN A 36 -22.99 -29.77 8.85
CA GLN A 36 -22.76 -28.61 9.71
C GLN A 36 -22.40 -29.11 11.11
N THR A 37 -21.24 -28.67 11.60
CA THR A 37 -20.63 -29.17 12.83
C THR A 37 -20.47 -28.03 13.82
N THR A 38 -21.06 -28.21 15.00
CA THR A 38 -20.95 -27.29 16.12
C THR A 38 -20.02 -27.88 17.17
N VAL A 39 -19.14 -27.07 17.74
CA VAL A 39 -18.25 -27.49 18.83
C VAL A 39 -18.73 -26.86 20.12
N THR A 40 -18.90 -27.68 21.17
CA THR A 40 -19.18 -27.19 22.52
C THR A 40 -18.05 -27.57 23.47
N LEU A 41 -17.76 -26.70 24.43
CA LEU A 41 -16.87 -26.96 25.55
C LEU A 41 -17.69 -26.79 26.83
N ASN A 42 -17.73 -27.83 27.66
CA ASN A 42 -18.60 -27.95 28.84
C ASN A 42 -20.06 -27.60 28.57
N GLY A 43 -20.59 -28.05 27.42
CA GLY A 43 -21.97 -27.79 27.00
C GLY A 43 -22.25 -26.36 26.50
N ARG A 44 -21.25 -25.47 26.46
CA ARG A 44 -21.37 -24.13 25.87
C ARG A 44 -20.90 -24.13 24.43
N PRO A 45 -21.73 -23.68 23.45
CA PRO A 45 -21.27 -23.49 22.08
C PRO A 45 -20.13 -22.49 22.01
N LEU A 46 -19.04 -22.86 21.33
CA LEU A 46 -17.93 -21.97 21.03
C LEU A 46 -17.99 -21.58 19.54
N PRO A 47 -18.27 -20.31 19.20
CA PRO A 47 -18.10 -19.87 17.82
C PRO A 47 -16.59 -19.97 17.47
N PRO A 48 -16.22 -20.57 16.32
CA PRO A 48 -14.82 -20.67 15.95
C PRO A 48 -14.21 -19.32 15.64
N ALA A 49 -12.89 -19.31 15.49
CA ALA A 49 -12.20 -18.24 14.80
C ALA A 49 -12.77 -18.02 13.37
N HIS A 50 -12.49 -16.85 12.77
CA HIS A 50 -12.76 -16.64 11.34
C HIS A 50 -12.04 -17.74 10.54
N ALA A 51 -12.73 -18.46 9.65
CA ALA A 51 -12.13 -19.60 8.94
C ALA A 51 -11.14 -19.13 7.86
N THR A 52 -10.06 -19.90 7.63
CA THR A 52 -9.09 -19.67 6.55
C THR A 52 -9.28 -20.66 5.38
N ALA A 53 -8.72 -20.32 4.23
CA ALA A 53 -8.57 -21.13 3.03
C ALA A 53 -7.99 -22.50 3.23
N ALA A 54 -7.00 -22.54 4.09
CA ALA A 54 -6.30 -23.76 4.40
C ALA A 54 -7.00 -24.55 5.53
N GLY A 55 -8.22 -24.19 5.92
CA GLY A 55 -9.07 -25.05 6.75
C GLY A 55 -8.61 -25.21 8.19
N VAL A 56 -8.58 -24.11 8.95
CA VAL A 56 -8.27 -24.09 10.38
C VAL A 56 -9.44 -23.50 11.16
N TRP A 57 -9.86 -24.23 12.19
CA TRP A 57 -10.84 -23.78 13.17
C TRP A 57 -10.27 -23.97 14.57
N PHE A 58 -10.23 -22.88 15.31
CA PHE A 58 -9.71 -22.86 16.67
C PHE A 58 -10.81 -22.48 17.65
N TYR A 59 -10.88 -23.25 18.74
CA TYR A 59 -11.88 -23.12 19.81
C TYR A 59 -11.17 -23.08 21.15
N ALA A 60 -11.50 -22.09 21.97
CA ALA A 60 -10.88 -21.88 23.27
C ALA A 60 -11.84 -21.12 24.19
N GLU A 61 -11.87 -21.44 25.49
CA GLU A 61 -12.69 -20.72 26.47
C GLU A 61 -12.06 -19.39 26.86
N GLY A 62 -12.61 -18.26 26.40
CA GLY A 62 -12.23 -16.97 26.99
C GLY A 62 -12.96 -16.75 28.32
N GLU A 63 -12.24 -16.46 29.41
CA GLU A 63 -12.89 -15.95 30.63
C GLU A 63 -13.71 -14.69 30.27
N ARG A 64 -15.04 -14.78 30.29
CA ARG A 64 -15.91 -13.60 30.46
C ARG A 64 -15.82 -13.13 31.92
N GLY A 65 -14.67 -12.61 32.31
CA GLY A 65 -14.56 -11.80 33.53
C GLY A 65 -15.34 -10.50 33.36
N ASN A 66 -16.01 -10.06 34.42
CA ASN A 66 -16.93 -8.90 34.56
C ASN A 66 -16.44 -7.51 34.07
N ALA A 67 -15.33 -7.39 33.36
CA ALA A 67 -14.92 -6.14 32.73
C ALA A 67 -15.73 -5.94 31.43
N GLY A 68 -16.56 -4.89 31.44
CA GLY A 68 -17.52 -4.54 30.38
C GLY A 68 -16.90 -4.34 28.97
N PRO A 69 -17.72 -3.95 27.97
CA PRO A 69 -17.36 -3.92 26.55
C PRO A 69 -16.16 -3.03 26.16
N GLU A 70 -15.54 -2.32 27.09
CA GLU A 70 -14.47 -1.35 26.85
C GLU A 70 -13.03 -1.92 26.96
N THR A 71 -12.83 -3.19 27.35
CA THR A 71 -11.48 -3.77 27.63
C THR A 71 -11.05 -4.90 26.67
N LEU A 72 -11.50 -4.86 25.41
CA LEU A 72 -11.28 -5.93 24.42
C LEU A 72 -9.82 -6.09 23.93
N ASN A 73 -8.92 -5.18 24.29
CA ASN A 73 -7.50 -5.23 23.92
C ASN A 73 -6.64 -6.04 24.90
N ALA A 74 -7.17 -6.43 26.06
CA ALA A 74 -6.45 -7.22 27.05
C ALA A 74 -6.43 -8.70 26.65
N GLN A 75 -5.23 -9.24 26.46
CA GLN A 75 -4.98 -10.68 26.44
C GLN A 75 -5.34 -11.23 27.82
N ARG A 76 -6.60 -11.66 28.00
CA ARG A 76 -7.06 -12.29 29.24
C ARG A 76 -6.48 -13.71 29.33
N SER A 77 -6.35 -14.23 30.55
CA SER A 77 -5.54 -15.42 30.90
C SER A 77 -5.75 -16.59 29.93
N THR A 78 -4.69 -17.37 29.67
CA THR A 78 -4.75 -18.51 28.75
C THR A 78 -5.87 -19.45 29.15
N SER A 79 -6.85 -19.66 28.27
CA SER A 79 -7.70 -20.85 28.39
C SER A 79 -6.77 -22.05 28.39
N ASN A 80 -6.89 -22.90 29.40
CA ASN A 80 -6.13 -24.15 29.42
C ASN A 80 -6.79 -25.21 28.52
N ASP A 81 -8.03 -24.96 28.09
CA ASP A 81 -8.78 -25.84 27.20
C ASP A 81 -8.78 -25.24 25.80
N GLN A 82 -8.19 -25.99 24.86
CA GLN A 82 -8.02 -25.57 23.48
C GLN A 82 -8.29 -26.74 22.55
N VAL A 83 -9.08 -26.48 21.51
CA VAL A 83 -9.34 -27.43 20.43
C VAL A 83 -8.98 -26.79 19.11
N LEU A 84 -8.19 -27.50 18.33
CA LEU A 84 -7.84 -27.16 16.96
C LEU A 84 -8.39 -28.25 16.05
N LEU A 85 -9.26 -27.86 15.14
CA LEU A 85 -9.74 -28.69 14.06
C LEU A 85 -9.13 -28.19 12.75
N THR A 86 -8.48 -29.08 12.02
CA THR A 86 -7.82 -28.77 10.74
C THR A 86 -8.28 -29.75 9.67
N GLY A 87 -8.53 -29.27 8.46
CA GLY A 87 -9.00 -30.11 7.35
C GLY A 87 -9.84 -29.33 6.35
N HIS A 88 -10.35 -30.00 5.32
CA HIS A 88 -11.14 -29.36 4.28
C HIS A 88 -12.42 -30.15 4.02
N GLY A 89 -13.57 -29.46 3.92
CA GLY A 89 -14.88 -30.09 3.76
C GLY A 89 -15.00 -30.95 2.49
N SER A 90 -14.33 -30.54 1.41
CA SER A 90 -14.26 -31.31 0.16
C SER A 90 -13.16 -32.38 0.13
N VAL A 91 -12.40 -32.54 1.21
CA VAL A 91 -11.40 -33.61 1.38
C VAL A 91 -11.64 -34.31 2.72
N PRO A 92 -12.69 -35.15 2.84
CA PRO A 92 -13.14 -35.69 4.13
C PRO A 92 -12.07 -36.43 4.94
N GLU A 93 -11.11 -37.07 4.29
CA GLU A 93 -10.02 -37.79 4.97
C GLU A 93 -8.95 -36.85 5.58
N SER A 94 -8.99 -35.56 5.26
CA SER A 94 -8.00 -34.58 5.72
C SER A 94 -8.17 -34.15 7.17
N TRP A 95 -9.33 -34.43 7.79
CA TRP A 95 -9.71 -33.92 9.10
C TRP A 95 -8.85 -34.47 10.24
N ARG A 96 -8.29 -33.56 11.04
CA ARG A 96 -7.57 -33.83 12.28
C ARG A 96 -8.08 -32.89 13.37
N LEU A 97 -8.33 -33.45 14.55
CA LEU A 97 -8.68 -32.68 15.74
C LEU A 97 -7.59 -32.88 16.79
N THR A 98 -7.07 -31.79 17.34
CA THR A 98 -6.19 -31.81 18.52
C THR A 98 -6.90 -31.09 19.66
N ALA A 99 -7.10 -31.76 20.79
CA ALA A 99 -7.70 -31.18 21.98
C ALA A 99 -6.75 -31.29 23.17
N SER A 100 -6.51 -30.18 23.84
CA SER A 100 -5.79 -30.09 25.10
C SER A 100 -6.79 -29.66 26.17
N LEU A 101 -7.02 -30.50 27.17
CA LEU A 101 -8.06 -30.31 28.18
C LEU A 101 -7.49 -30.42 29.60
N ARG A 102 -8.01 -29.63 30.53
CA ARG A 102 -7.80 -29.79 31.97
C ARG A 102 -8.66 -30.90 32.52
N LYS A 103 -8.35 -31.33 33.74
CA LYS A 103 -9.17 -32.26 34.50
C LYS A 103 -10.63 -31.77 34.59
N ASP A 104 -11.56 -32.71 34.43
CA ASP A 104 -13.02 -32.55 34.53
C ASP A 104 -13.67 -31.76 33.38
N GLU A 105 -12.89 -31.39 32.36
CA GLU A 105 -13.37 -30.68 31.17
C GLU A 105 -13.87 -31.63 30.08
N GLU A 106 -14.81 -31.16 29.27
CA GLU A 106 -15.44 -31.92 28.20
C GLU A 106 -15.61 -31.10 26.91
N VAL A 107 -15.20 -31.67 25.78
CA VAL A 107 -15.49 -31.16 24.44
C VAL A 107 -16.48 -32.06 23.73
N ARG A 108 -17.43 -31.47 23.00
CA ARG A 108 -18.34 -32.19 22.11
C ARG A 108 -18.24 -31.63 20.69
N LEU A 109 -18.03 -32.53 19.73
CA LEU A 109 -18.18 -32.27 18.30
C LEU A 109 -19.56 -32.77 17.88
N ILE A 110 -20.49 -31.87 17.60
CA ILE A 110 -21.90 -32.18 17.33
C ILE A 110 -22.18 -32.00 15.84
N PHE A 111 -22.70 -33.05 15.21
CA PHE A 111 -23.07 -33.04 13.79
C PHE A 111 -24.57 -32.80 13.62
N ALA A 112 -24.94 -32.01 12.61
CA ALA A 112 -26.33 -31.72 12.29
C ALA A 112 -27.17 -33.01 12.10
N PRO A 113 -28.45 -33.02 12.51
CA PRO A 113 -29.32 -34.18 12.34
C PRO A 113 -29.37 -34.67 10.88
N GLY A 114 -29.21 -35.97 10.67
CA GLY A 114 -29.19 -36.59 9.33
C GLY A 114 -27.85 -36.57 8.60
N ALA A 115 -26.87 -35.79 9.09
CA ALA A 115 -25.57 -35.66 8.42
C ALA A 115 -24.56 -36.78 8.76
N ALA A 116 -24.82 -37.53 9.84
CA ALA A 116 -24.13 -38.77 10.18
C ALA A 116 -25.16 -39.89 10.39
N PRO A 117 -25.66 -40.54 9.32
CA PRO A 117 -26.75 -41.52 9.41
C PRO A 117 -26.33 -42.88 9.99
N GLY A 118 -25.05 -43.08 10.32
CA GLY A 118 -24.48 -44.31 10.89
C GLY A 118 -23.50 -44.03 12.04
N GLU A 119 -22.89 -45.08 12.59
CA GLU A 119 -21.95 -44.97 13.72
C GLU A 119 -20.70 -44.17 13.35
N ILE A 120 -20.34 -43.18 14.17
CA ILE A 120 -19.16 -42.34 13.96
C ILE A 120 -17.92 -43.08 14.49
N GLY A 121 -16.93 -43.28 13.62
CA GLY A 121 -15.62 -43.84 13.96
C GLY A 121 -14.50 -42.81 13.83
N PHE A 122 -13.42 -43.00 14.59
CA PHE A 122 -12.19 -42.20 14.49
C PHE A 122 -11.01 -42.98 15.10
N LYS A 123 -9.78 -42.62 14.73
CA LYS A 123 -8.56 -43.06 15.39
C LYS A 123 -8.15 -42.03 16.44
N ALA A 124 -8.02 -42.47 17.69
CA ALA A 124 -7.60 -41.63 18.81
C ALA A 124 -6.15 -41.93 19.23
N GLU A 125 -5.38 -40.90 19.51
CA GLU A 125 -3.99 -40.97 19.95
C GLU A 125 -3.76 -40.01 21.12
N THR A 126 -3.24 -40.51 22.25
CA THR A 126 -2.86 -39.65 23.38
C THR A 126 -1.49 -39.05 23.09
N LEU A 127 -1.41 -37.72 23.04
CA LEU A 127 -0.16 -37.01 22.74
C LEU A 127 0.64 -36.67 24.01
N ALA A 128 -0.04 -36.32 25.10
CA ALA A 128 0.59 -35.93 26.36
C ALA A 128 -0.39 -35.98 27.53
N GLY A 129 0.13 -36.08 28.76
CA GLY A 129 -0.67 -36.02 29.99
C GLY A 129 -1.48 -37.30 30.26
N GLN A 130 -2.57 -37.17 31.01
CA GLN A 130 -3.46 -38.30 31.31
C GLN A 130 -4.29 -38.67 30.07
N PRO A 131 -4.59 -39.97 29.84
CA PRO A 131 -5.46 -40.39 28.74
C PRO A 131 -6.84 -39.73 28.83
N LEU A 132 -7.26 -39.09 27.73
CA LEU A 132 -8.61 -38.54 27.60
C LEU A 132 -9.57 -39.64 27.13
N THR A 133 -10.78 -39.69 27.69
CA THR A 133 -11.81 -40.62 27.23
C THR A 133 -12.50 -40.04 26.00
N CYS A 134 -12.58 -40.80 24.91
CA CYS A 134 -13.28 -40.41 23.69
C CYS A 134 -14.37 -41.43 23.35
N GLN A 135 -15.60 -40.94 23.14
CA GLN A 135 -16.76 -41.77 22.81
C GLN A 135 -17.53 -41.14 21.66
N ALA A 136 -17.99 -41.99 20.73
CA ALA A 136 -18.96 -41.61 19.72
C ALA A 136 -20.38 -41.92 20.22
N ALA A 137 -21.30 -40.97 20.04
CA ALA A 137 -22.74 -41.15 20.12
C ALA A 137 -23.34 -40.91 18.72
N SER A 138 -24.63 -41.18 18.53
CA SER A 138 -25.31 -41.20 17.21
C SER A 138 -25.03 -40.00 16.30
N ASN A 139 -24.84 -38.79 16.85
CA ASN A 139 -24.43 -37.61 16.08
C ASN A 139 -23.37 -36.74 16.78
N THR A 140 -22.64 -37.29 17.75
CA THR A 140 -21.73 -36.49 18.59
C THR A 140 -20.46 -37.26 18.93
N VAL A 141 -19.30 -36.61 18.84
CA VAL A 141 -18.04 -37.11 19.43
C VAL A 141 -17.78 -36.37 20.74
N VAL A 142 -17.63 -37.11 21.85
CA VAL A 142 -17.37 -36.55 23.18
C VAL A 142 -15.94 -36.88 23.60
N ILE A 143 -15.19 -35.86 24.02
CA ILE A 143 -13.83 -35.96 24.55
C ILE A 143 -13.86 -35.44 25.99
N ARG A 144 -13.45 -36.24 26.97
CA ARG A 144 -13.50 -35.87 28.39
C ARG A 144 -12.20 -36.19 29.12
N ALA A 145 -11.78 -35.28 29.98
CA ALA A 145 -10.57 -35.36 30.79
C ALA A 145 -10.86 -35.82 32.24
N ALA A 146 -11.36 -37.05 32.42
CA ALA A 146 -11.87 -37.51 33.72
C ALA A 146 -10.78 -37.74 34.78
N SER A 147 -9.59 -38.21 34.39
CA SER A 147 -8.52 -38.62 35.32
C SER A 147 -7.49 -37.52 35.58
N GLY A 148 -7.41 -36.50 34.73
CA GLY A 148 -6.45 -35.40 34.83
C GLY A 148 -6.36 -34.62 33.53
N ALA A 149 -5.49 -33.61 33.49
CA ALA A 149 -5.22 -32.86 32.27
C ALA A 149 -4.52 -33.76 31.23
N GLY A 150 -4.91 -33.62 29.96
CA GLY A 150 -4.42 -34.46 28.89
C GLY A 150 -4.57 -33.81 27.52
N VAL A 151 -3.88 -34.40 26.54
CA VAL A 151 -3.91 -33.98 25.14
C VAL A 151 -4.20 -35.20 24.27
N ILE A 152 -5.18 -35.07 23.39
CA ILE A 152 -5.53 -36.11 22.42
C ILE A 152 -5.59 -35.58 21.00
N ARG A 153 -5.27 -36.46 20.05
CA ARG A 153 -5.46 -36.26 18.62
C ARG A 153 -6.44 -37.28 18.07
N LEU A 154 -7.42 -36.80 17.31
CA LEU A 154 -8.35 -37.63 16.56
C LEU A 154 -8.09 -37.46 15.05
N THR A 155 -8.07 -38.58 14.32
CA THR A 155 -7.88 -38.64 12.86
C THR A 155 -8.82 -39.69 12.25
N ARG A 156 -8.89 -39.76 10.91
CA ARG A 156 -9.67 -40.78 10.16
C ARG A 156 -11.13 -40.85 10.59
N PHE A 157 -11.80 -39.70 10.57
CA PHE A 157 -13.23 -39.63 10.89
C PHE A 157 -14.04 -40.36 9.83
N VAL A 158 -14.89 -41.31 10.25
CA VAL A 158 -15.76 -42.11 9.38
C VAL A 158 -17.18 -42.16 9.94
N CYS A 159 -18.16 -42.45 9.09
CA CYS A 159 -19.53 -42.76 9.45
C CYS A 159 -19.91 -44.09 8.75
N GLY A 160 -20.02 -45.17 9.53
CA GLY A 160 -19.88 -46.53 9.00
C GLY A 160 -18.51 -46.70 8.33
N ASP A 161 -18.48 -47.17 7.09
CA ASP A 161 -17.24 -47.37 6.32
C ASP A 161 -16.84 -46.18 5.44
N ARG A 162 -17.53 -45.03 5.55
CA ARG A 162 -17.31 -43.87 4.67
C ARG A 162 -16.62 -42.71 5.41
N PRO A 163 -15.65 -42.01 4.79
CA PRO A 163 -15.07 -40.80 5.35
C PRO A 163 -16.13 -39.73 5.69
N LEU A 164 -15.99 -39.10 6.86
CA LEU A 164 -16.93 -38.09 7.34
C LEU A 164 -16.53 -36.68 6.86
N ALA A 165 -17.42 -36.04 6.10
CA ALA A 165 -17.25 -34.65 5.68
C ALA A 165 -17.70 -33.69 6.80
N ILE A 166 -16.75 -33.12 7.54
CA ILE A 166 -17.02 -32.13 8.58
C ILE A 166 -17.14 -30.75 7.93
N VAL A 167 -18.17 -29.97 8.27
CA VAL A 167 -18.28 -28.56 7.87
C VAL A 167 -18.51 -27.73 9.13
N PRO A 168 -17.43 -27.28 9.79
CA PRO A 168 -17.57 -26.50 11.01
C PRO A 168 -18.31 -25.19 10.74
N GLU A 169 -19.13 -24.76 11.69
CA GLU A 169 -19.77 -23.45 11.63
C GLU A 169 -18.73 -22.34 11.41
N ARG A 170 -19.09 -21.27 10.71
CA ARG A 170 -18.20 -20.12 10.50
C ARG A 170 -18.68 -18.96 11.35
N ARG A 171 -17.74 -18.23 11.95
CA ARG A 171 -18.06 -16.97 12.60
C ARG A 171 -18.41 -15.92 11.54
N PRO A 172 -19.65 -15.38 11.54
CA PRO A 172 -20.01 -14.34 10.58
C PRO A 172 -19.13 -13.11 10.78
N LEU A 173 -19.02 -12.29 9.73
CA LEU A 173 -18.37 -10.99 9.86
C LEU A 173 -19.10 -10.19 10.94
N THR A 174 -18.36 -9.76 11.94
CA THR A 174 -18.88 -8.88 12.98
C THR A 174 -18.47 -7.44 12.71
N HIS A 175 -19.36 -6.52 13.09
CA HIS A 175 -19.00 -5.11 13.19
C HIS A 175 -18.30 -4.77 14.50
N ASP A 176 -18.35 -5.67 15.49
CA ASP A 176 -17.70 -5.49 16.77
C ASP A 176 -16.19 -5.72 16.66
N PRO A 177 -15.39 -5.29 17.66
CA PRO A 177 -13.96 -5.53 17.67
C PRO A 177 -13.60 -7.01 17.53
N VAL A 178 -12.64 -7.30 16.66
CA VAL A 178 -12.08 -8.65 16.52
C VAL A 178 -11.12 -8.90 17.67
N GLY A 179 -11.48 -9.84 18.55
CA GLY A 179 -10.62 -10.27 19.66
C GLY A 179 -9.46 -11.15 19.20
N CYS A 180 -8.34 -11.11 19.91
CA CYS A 180 -7.23 -12.03 19.70
C CYS A 180 -7.56 -13.42 20.26
N SER A 181 -7.05 -14.48 19.65
CA SER A 181 -7.07 -15.81 20.28
C SER A 181 -6.13 -15.85 21.48
N PRO A 182 -6.41 -16.68 22.51
CA PRO A 182 -5.39 -17.06 23.47
C PRO A 182 -4.22 -17.72 22.76
N ASP A 183 -3.02 -17.58 23.32
CA ASP A 183 -1.83 -18.19 22.72
C ASP A 183 -1.99 -19.73 22.67
N PRO A 184 -1.70 -20.36 21.52
CA PRO A 184 -1.74 -21.81 21.38
C PRO A 184 -0.90 -22.52 22.46
N LEU A 185 -1.49 -23.54 23.11
CA LEU A 185 -0.76 -24.48 23.97
C LEU A 185 0.21 -25.31 23.11
N PRO A 186 1.30 -25.87 23.68
CA PRO A 186 2.35 -26.53 22.91
C PRO A 186 1.84 -27.55 21.88
N ALA A 187 0.96 -28.47 22.27
CA ALA A 187 0.42 -29.47 21.34
C ALA A 187 -0.47 -28.86 20.24
N VAL A 188 -1.15 -27.75 20.52
CA VAL A 188 -1.94 -27.01 19.53
C VAL A 188 -1.03 -26.24 18.58
N ALA A 189 0.05 -25.65 19.10
CA ALA A 189 1.07 -24.98 18.28
C ALA A 189 1.76 -25.98 17.33
N GLU A 190 2.11 -27.17 17.81
CA GLU A 190 2.64 -28.26 16.97
C GLU A 190 1.64 -28.71 15.91
N ALA A 191 0.35 -28.85 16.27
CA ALA A 191 -0.69 -29.17 15.30
C ALA A 191 -0.89 -28.07 14.24
N LEU A 192 -0.71 -26.79 14.59
CA LEU A 192 -0.70 -25.67 13.64
C LEU A 192 0.53 -25.73 12.72
N ILE A 193 1.71 -26.07 13.23
CA ILE A 193 2.93 -26.22 12.41
C ILE A 193 2.77 -27.37 11.42
N GLU A 194 2.30 -28.52 11.88
CA GLU A 194 2.03 -29.69 11.04
C GLU A 194 0.98 -29.38 9.96
N TRP A 195 -0.10 -28.69 10.34
CA TRP A 195 -1.10 -28.20 9.40
C TRP A 195 -0.48 -27.33 8.32
N ASP A 196 0.34 -26.35 8.70
CA ASP A 196 0.97 -25.44 7.77
C ASP A 196 1.83 -26.19 6.74
N TRP A 197 2.65 -27.13 7.19
CA TRP A 197 3.46 -28.00 6.32
C TRP A 197 2.59 -28.79 5.34
N ARG A 198 1.47 -29.38 5.80
CA ARG A 198 0.52 -30.09 4.92
C ARG A 198 -0.02 -29.18 3.82
N MET A 199 -0.36 -27.94 4.16
CA MET A 199 -0.94 -26.97 3.23
C MET A 199 0.07 -26.48 2.19
N GLN A 200 1.33 -26.29 2.60
CA GLN A 200 2.41 -25.98 1.66
C GLN A 200 2.66 -27.13 0.68
N ASP A 201 2.56 -28.38 1.12
CA ASP A 201 2.93 -29.54 0.31
C ASP A 201 1.78 -30.16 -0.49
N GLY A 202 0.53 -29.79 -0.20
CA GLY A 202 -0.65 -30.33 -0.87
C GLY A 202 -1.22 -31.59 -0.22
N ILE A 203 -0.89 -31.85 1.05
CA ILE A 203 -1.39 -33.00 1.79
C ILE A 203 -2.81 -32.71 2.30
N GLY A 204 -3.79 -33.39 1.72
CA GLY A 204 -5.20 -33.21 2.08
C GLY A 204 -5.77 -31.85 1.64
N THR A 205 -5.23 -31.28 0.55
CA THR A 205 -5.73 -30.04 -0.04
C THR A 205 -6.70 -30.32 -1.18
N PRO A 206 -7.70 -29.46 -1.43
CA PRO A 206 -8.69 -29.67 -2.50
C PRO A 206 -8.14 -29.43 -3.91
N ARG A 207 -7.04 -28.68 -4.03
CA ARG A 207 -6.37 -28.32 -5.29
C ARG A 207 -4.90 -28.72 -5.20
N GLU A 208 -4.31 -29.09 -6.33
CA GLU A 208 -2.93 -29.60 -6.40
C GLU A 208 -2.57 -30.59 -5.27
N PRO A 209 -3.39 -31.65 -5.04
CA PRO A 209 -3.16 -32.59 -3.97
C PRO A 209 -1.91 -33.43 -4.23
N ARG A 210 -1.26 -33.88 -3.15
CA ARG A 210 -0.10 -34.75 -3.19
C ARG A 210 -0.19 -35.87 -2.18
N THR A 211 0.49 -36.97 -2.49
CA THR A 211 0.82 -38.01 -1.50
C THR A 211 2.02 -37.56 -0.65
N TYR A 212 2.23 -38.19 0.49
CA TYR A 212 3.41 -37.92 1.33
C TYR A 212 4.73 -38.22 0.62
N ALA A 213 4.79 -39.25 -0.22
CA ALA A 213 5.97 -39.55 -1.05
C ALA A 213 6.31 -38.39 -2.00
N GLN A 214 5.31 -37.87 -2.73
CA GLN A 214 5.49 -36.73 -3.64
C GLN A 214 5.88 -35.46 -2.89
N ALA A 215 5.27 -35.21 -1.73
CA ALA A 215 5.60 -34.09 -0.86
C ALA A 215 7.03 -34.18 -0.33
N PHE A 216 7.47 -35.36 0.11
CA PHE A 216 8.83 -35.60 0.58
C PHE A 216 9.85 -35.32 -0.52
N ASP A 217 9.68 -35.88 -1.72
CA ASP A 217 10.62 -35.67 -2.83
C ASP A 217 10.72 -34.18 -3.20
N ARG A 218 9.60 -33.43 -3.17
CA ARG A 218 9.58 -31.98 -3.39
C ARG A 218 10.28 -31.21 -2.27
N LEU A 219 10.02 -31.58 -1.01
CA LEU A 219 10.62 -30.94 0.16
C LEU A 219 12.15 -31.08 0.14
N ILE A 220 12.66 -32.26 -0.18
CA ILE A 220 14.10 -32.51 -0.34
C ILE A 220 14.70 -31.57 -1.38
N LYS A 221 14.04 -31.40 -2.54
CA LYS A 221 14.50 -30.49 -3.60
C LYS A 221 14.53 -29.02 -3.16
N ASN A 222 13.56 -28.58 -2.37
CA ASN A 222 13.55 -27.21 -1.84
C ASN A 222 14.66 -27.01 -0.78
N MET A 223 14.90 -28.03 0.05
CA MET A 223 15.99 -28.03 1.04
C MET A 223 17.37 -28.02 0.36
N GLU A 224 17.53 -28.68 -0.79
CA GLU A 224 18.76 -28.63 -1.61
C GLU A 224 19.10 -27.24 -2.10
N ALA A 225 18.10 -26.47 -2.49
CA ALA A 225 18.30 -25.11 -2.97
C ALA A 225 18.60 -24.13 -1.82
N GLY A 226 18.21 -24.48 -0.59
CA GLY A 226 18.37 -23.67 0.61
C GLY A 226 19.70 -23.85 1.34
N SER A 227 19.80 -23.29 2.55
CA SER A 227 20.99 -23.35 3.42
C SER A 227 21.03 -24.59 4.34
N ILE A 228 20.46 -25.73 3.91
CA ILE A 228 20.40 -26.94 4.73
C ILE A 228 21.73 -27.72 4.64
N ALA A 229 22.22 -28.25 5.77
CA ALA A 229 23.47 -29.01 5.81
C ALA A 229 23.45 -30.22 4.85
N PRO A 230 24.43 -30.35 3.92
CA PRO A 230 24.43 -31.43 2.92
C PRO A 230 24.44 -32.84 3.51
N VAL A 231 25.12 -33.05 4.65
CA VAL A 231 25.20 -34.35 5.32
C VAL A 231 23.83 -34.78 5.83
N ALA A 232 23.14 -33.92 6.57
CA ALA A 232 21.81 -34.22 7.10
C ALA A 232 20.80 -34.48 5.98
N LEU A 233 20.94 -33.76 4.86
CA LEU A 233 20.10 -33.95 3.68
C LEU A 233 20.40 -35.28 2.96
N ALA A 234 21.65 -35.72 2.91
CA ALA A 234 22.05 -37.01 2.36
C ALA A 234 21.54 -38.18 3.22
N GLU A 235 21.63 -38.07 4.54
CA GLU A 235 21.08 -39.06 5.49
C GLU A 235 19.57 -39.19 5.35
N LEU A 236 18.85 -38.07 5.22
CA LEU A 236 17.41 -38.07 5.02
C LEU A 236 17.01 -38.72 3.69
N ARG A 237 17.76 -38.48 2.61
CA ARG A 237 17.53 -39.13 1.31
C ARG A 237 17.77 -40.63 1.35
N ALA A 238 18.79 -41.07 2.06
CA ALA A 238 19.07 -42.50 2.21
C ALA A 238 17.92 -43.26 2.89
N ARG A 239 17.04 -42.55 3.61
CA ARG A 239 15.84 -43.09 4.25
C ARG A 239 14.60 -43.10 3.34
N ARG A 240 14.70 -42.68 2.07
CA ARG A 240 13.56 -42.68 1.15
C ARG A 240 12.96 -44.08 1.04
N LEU A 241 11.66 -44.18 1.25
CA LEU A 241 10.93 -45.45 1.22
C LEU A 241 10.64 -45.89 -0.23
N PRO A 242 10.33 -47.18 -0.45
CA PRO A 242 9.71 -47.65 -1.70
C PRO A 242 8.39 -46.93 -1.99
N ASP A 243 8.07 -46.70 -3.27
CA ASP A 243 6.88 -45.95 -3.68
C ASP A 243 5.56 -46.61 -3.23
N ASP A 244 5.57 -47.91 -2.93
CA ASP A 244 4.44 -48.72 -2.44
C ASP A 244 4.39 -48.88 -0.91
N ALA A 245 5.28 -48.21 -0.17
CA ALA A 245 5.25 -48.24 1.29
C ALA A 245 3.95 -47.62 1.86
N PRO A 246 3.48 -48.06 3.04
CA PRO A 246 2.27 -47.53 3.65
C PRO A 246 2.33 -46.02 3.89
N ASP A 247 1.21 -45.32 3.66
CA ASP A 247 1.12 -43.86 3.85
C ASP A 247 1.55 -43.40 5.25
N ALA A 248 1.34 -44.20 6.29
CA ALA A 248 1.76 -43.88 7.65
C ALA A 248 3.30 -43.79 7.78
N GLU A 249 4.03 -44.69 7.11
CA GLU A 249 5.50 -44.66 7.11
C GLU A 249 6.02 -43.46 6.30
N TRP A 250 5.36 -43.13 5.19
CA TRP A 250 5.66 -41.93 4.42
C TRP A 250 5.36 -40.64 5.19
N GLU A 251 4.27 -40.60 5.96
CA GLU A 251 3.94 -39.48 6.83
C GLU A 251 5.03 -39.27 7.89
N ASP A 252 5.50 -40.35 8.55
CA ASP A 252 6.57 -40.28 9.54
C ASP A 252 7.89 -39.75 8.94
N LEU A 253 8.25 -40.21 7.74
CA LEU A 253 9.44 -39.74 7.04
C LEU A 253 9.30 -38.28 6.59
N TRP A 254 8.13 -37.88 6.09
CA TRP A 254 7.82 -36.50 5.71
C TRP A 254 7.87 -35.56 6.93
N LEU A 255 7.32 -35.96 8.08
CA LEU A 255 7.43 -35.22 9.33
C LEU A 255 8.87 -35.08 9.79
N ALA A 256 9.68 -36.15 9.69
CA ALA A 256 11.10 -36.10 10.02
C ALA A 256 11.87 -35.10 9.13
N ALA A 257 11.53 -35.04 7.83
CA ALA A 257 12.12 -34.09 6.89
C ALA A 257 11.82 -32.63 7.25
N HIS A 258 10.55 -32.32 7.56
CA HIS A 258 10.16 -30.97 7.99
C HIS A 258 10.78 -30.58 9.32
N ARG A 259 10.84 -31.50 10.30
CA ARG A 259 11.52 -31.25 11.58
C ARG A 259 12.99 -30.89 11.38
N LEU A 260 13.69 -31.62 10.49
CA LEU A 260 15.07 -31.29 10.13
C LEU A 260 15.17 -29.90 9.48
N ARG A 261 14.30 -29.58 8.50
CA ARG A 261 14.29 -28.26 7.86
C ARG A 261 14.10 -27.16 8.88
N ARG A 262 13.10 -27.30 9.76
CA ARG A 262 12.79 -26.35 10.83
C ARG A 262 13.97 -26.17 11.77
N GLU A 263 14.57 -27.26 12.26
CA GLU A 263 15.72 -27.23 13.15
C GLU A 263 16.89 -26.46 12.52
N GLN A 264 17.21 -26.74 11.25
CA GLN A 264 18.29 -26.09 10.52
C GLN A 264 18.02 -24.60 10.28
N MET A 265 16.80 -24.23 9.86
CA MET A 265 16.43 -22.84 9.64
C MET A 265 16.43 -22.02 10.94
N LEU A 266 15.96 -22.58 12.05
CA LEU A 266 15.97 -21.91 13.36
C LEU A 266 17.35 -21.89 14.02
N SER A 267 18.25 -22.78 13.61
CA SER A 267 19.65 -22.81 14.05
C SER A 267 20.57 -21.96 13.20
N ASP A 268 20.07 -21.37 12.11
CA ASP A 268 20.86 -20.50 11.24
C ASP A 268 21.48 -19.35 12.06
N PRO A 269 22.80 -19.11 11.97
CA PRO A 269 23.46 -18.05 12.73
C PRO A 269 22.91 -16.64 12.45
N ARG A 270 22.26 -16.43 11.29
CA ARG A 270 21.62 -15.18 10.89
C ARG A 270 20.24 -15.00 11.52
N PHE A 271 19.60 -16.09 11.96
CA PHE A 271 18.30 -16.02 12.65
C PHE A 271 18.50 -15.41 14.05
N PRO A 272 17.87 -14.26 14.35
CA PRO A 272 18.07 -13.57 15.60
C PRO A 272 17.37 -14.32 16.74
N LYS A 273 18.14 -14.73 17.76
CA LYS A 273 17.63 -15.34 19.00
C LYS A 273 17.06 -14.29 19.97
N THR A 274 16.41 -13.27 19.43
CA THR A 274 15.77 -12.18 20.20
C THR A 274 14.26 -12.24 20.02
N PRO A 275 13.48 -11.70 20.97
CA PRO A 275 12.03 -11.58 20.79
C PRO A 275 11.65 -10.80 19.52
N LEU A 276 10.47 -11.06 18.95
CA LEU A 276 9.92 -10.27 17.84
C LEU A 276 8.80 -9.35 18.32
N LEU A 277 8.88 -8.07 17.96
CA LEU A 277 7.76 -7.13 18.03
C LEU A 277 6.91 -7.29 16.77
N PHE A 278 5.59 -7.35 16.93
CA PHE A 278 4.65 -7.41 15.81
C PHE A 278 3.29 -6.80 16.21
N VAL A 279 2.40 -6.67 15.22
CA VAL A 279 1.02 -6.20 15.41
C VAL A 279 0.06 -7.32 15.07
N LYS A 280 -0.93 -7.53 15.95
CA LYS A 280 -2.16 -8.22 15.56
C LYS A 280 -3.06 -7.16 14.93
N HIS A 281 -3.42 -7.31 13.66
CA HIS A 281 -4.05 -6.28 12.83
C HIS A 281 -5.30 -6.82 12.14
N VAL A 282 -6.35 -6.00 12.07
CA VAL A 282 -7.54 -6.27 11.25
C VAL A 282 -7.46 -5.44 9.97
N PRO A 283 -7.47 -6.06 8.77
CA PRO A 283 -7.53 -5.31 7.51
C PRO A 283 -8.73 -4.37 7.48
N SER A 284 -8.58 -3.21 6.83
CA SER A 284 -9.64 -2.20 6.66
C SER A 284 -10.90 -2.74 5.98
N VAL A 285 -11.99 -1.96 5.98
CA VAL A 285 -13.23 -2.28 5.23
C VAL A 285 -13.04 -2.23 3.70
N MET A 286 -11.90 -1.74 3.23
CA MET A 286 -11.58 -1.50 1.83
C MET A 286 -10.14 -1.93 1.52
N SER A 287 -9.99 -3.01 0.77
CA SER A 287 -8.72 -3.52 0.28
C SER A 287 -8.28 -2.75 -0.96
N HIS A 288 -7.58 -1.65 -0.73
CA HIS A 288 -6.93 -0.88 -1.77
C HIS A 288 -5.69 -0.23 -1.18
N GLN A 289 -4.63 -0.07 -1.98
CA GLN A 289 -3.31 0.34 -1.51
C GLN A 289 -3.35 1.65 -0.71
N LEU A 290 -4.27 2.56 -1.08
CA LEU A 290 -4.39 3.87 -0.46
C LEU A 290 -5.39 3.93 0.70
N THR A 291 -6.57 3.31 0.57
CA THR A 291 -7.68 3.48 1.52
C THR A 291 -7.51 2.64 2.78
N GLN A 292 -6.66 1.60 2.74
CA GLN A 292 -6.27 0.82 3.91
C GLN A 292 -5.62 1.68 5.01
N MET A 293 -5.11 2.87 4.66
CA MET A 293 -4.42 3.78 5.59
C MET A 293 -5.30 4.91 6.14
N TYR A 294 -6.59 4.96 5.81
CA TYR A 294 -7.50 5.97 6.38
C TYR A 294 -8.20 5.46 7.62
N GLY A 295 -8.24 6.28 8.68
CA GLY A 295 -8.95 5.95 9.91
C GLY A 295 -10.44 5.69 9.70
N TYR A 296 -11.09 6.41 8.77
CA TYR A 296 -12.51 6.21 8.46
C TYR A 296 -12.82 4.85 7.78
N CYS A 297 -11.79 4.13 7.31
CA CYS A 297 -11.88 2.76 6.78
C CYS A 297 -11.42 1.70 7.80
N ALA A 298 -10.94 2.10 8.98
CA ALA A 298 -10.32 1.20 9.95
C ALA A 298 -11.35 0.26 10.59
N ARG A 299 -10.91 -0.97 10.90
CA ARG A 299 -11.71 -1.99 11.57
C ARG A 299 -11.18 -2.24 12.98
N PRO A 300 -12.06 -2.36 13.99
CA PRO A 300 -11.60 -2.51 15.37
C PRO A 300 -11.03 -3.92 15.64
N GLY A 301 -9.91 -3.98 16.36
CA GLY A 301 -9.30 -5.22 16.86
C GLY A 301 -7.77 -5.21 16.79
N GLY A 302 -7.16 -6.03 17.65
CA GLY A 302 -5.72 -6.26 17.67
C GLY A 302 -4.95 -5.47 18.70
N GLY A 303 -3.65 -5.24 18.44
CA GLY A 303 -2.74 -4.64 19.40
C GLY A 303 -1.26 -4.89 19.09
N LEU A 304 -0.40 -4.45 20.00
CA LEU A 304 1.07 -4.62 19.96
C LEU A 304 1.48 -5.83 20.79
N PHE A 305 2.32 -6.70 20.23
CA PHE A 305 2.71 -7.95 20.88
C PHE A 305 4.20 -8.26 20.73
N ILE A 306 4.73 -8.99 21.71
CA ILE A 306 6.06 -9.58 21.68
C ILE A 306 5.95 -11.09 21.61
N LEU A 307 6.52 -11.71 20.57
CA LEU A 307 6.79 -13.15 20.53
C LEU A 307 8.12 -13.40 21.24
N LYS A 308 8.08 -14.03 22.42
CA LYS A 308 9.25 -14.13 23.30
C LYS A 308 10.35 -15.03 22.75
N GLU A 309 9.96 -16.20 22.25
CA GLU A 309 10.87 -17.25 21.78
C GLU A 309 10.45 -17.72 20.38
N PRO A 310 10.71 -16.90 19.34
CA PRO A 310 10.28 -17.18 17.98
C PRO A 310 10.79 -18.55 17.50
N GLY A 311 9.89 -19.37 16.97
CA GLY A 311 10.22 -20.72 16.50
C GLY A 311 10.21 -21.80 17.58
N VAL A 312 10.24 -21.46 18.87
CA VAL A 312 10.18 -22.40 20.00
C VAL A 312 8.77 -22.50 20.56
N THR A 313 8.14 -21.36 20.85
CA THR A 313 6.76 -21.32 21.36
C THR A 313 5.95 -20.23 20.65
N MET A 314 4.63 -20.39 20.62
CA MET A 314 3.72 -19.34 20.16
C MET A 314 3.25 -18.44 21.33
N ARG A 315 4.03 -18.33 22.40
CA ARG A 315 3.68 -17.50 23.57
C ARG A 315 4.03 -16.04 23.33
N THR A 316 3.07 -15.17 23.59
CA THR A 316 3.18 -13.74 23.38
C THR A 316 3.07 -12.96 24.69
N ARG A 317 3.61 -11.75 24.68
CA ARG A 317 3.35 -10.73 25.70
C ARG A 317 2.63 -9.58 25.04
N ASN A 318 1.41 -9.29 25.48
CA ASN A 318 0.68 -8.08 25.09
C ASN A 318 1.42 -6.84 25.60
N LEU A 319 1.69 -5.90 24.69
CA LEU A 319 2.20 -4.57 25.00
C LEU A 319 1.12 -3.51 24.95
N THR A 320 -0.07 -3.85 24.46
CA THR A 320 -1.14 -2.88 24.24
C THR A 320 -1.60 -2.32 25.59
N PRO A 321 -1.52 -1.00 25.81
CA PRO A 321 -1.96 -0.40 27.07
C PRO A 321 -3.45 -0.64 27.31
N ASP A 322 -3.80 -1.11 28.52
CA ASP A 322 -5.18 -1.44 28.89
C ASP A 322 -6.14 -0.24 28.84
N SER A 323 -5.61 0.98 28.97
CA SER A 323 -6.39 2.22 28.89
C SER A 323 -6.72 2.66 27.46
N LEU A 324 -6.11 2.04 26.42
CA LEU A 324 -6.50 2.31 25.04
C LEU A 324 -7.80 1.56 24.74
N PRO A 325 -8.86 2.25 24.29
CA PRO A 325 -10.10 1.58 23.89
C PRO A 325 -9.86 0.69 22.66
N ALA A 326 -10.87 -0.11 22.30
CA ALA A 326 -10.84 -0.84 21.04
C ALA A 326 -10.50 0.09 19.86
N GLY A 327 -9.71 -0.42 18.92
CA GLY A 327 -9.28 0.35 17.76
C GLY A 327 -8.44 -0.49 16.80
N ASN A 328 -7.83 0.16 15.81
CA ASN A 328 -6.94 -0.47 14.85
C ASN A 328 -5.51 -0.01 15.08
N PHE A 329 -4.56 -0.94 15.00
CA PHE A 329 -3.13 -0.71 15.21
C PHE A 329 -2.36 -0.97 13.92
N THR A 330 -1.36 -0.12 13.65
CA THR A 330 -0.51 -0.26 12.49
C THR A 330 0.90 0.32 12.72
N THR A 331 1.84 -0.07 11.86
CA THR A 331 3.16 0.56 11.70
C THR A 331 4.00 0.66 12.98
N PRO A 332 4.36 -0.46 13.64
CA PRO A 332 5.27 -0.40 14.78
C PRO A 332 6.65 0.07 14.30
N GLU A 333 7.38 0.84 15.10
CA GLU A 333 8.78 1.21 14.84
C GLU A 333 9.57 1.26 16.14
N LEU A 334 10.65 0.50 16.22
CA LEU A 334 11.53 0.49 17.38
C LEU A 334 12.53 1.65 17.30
N SER A 335 12.71 2.34 18.41
CA SER A 335 13.88 3.22 18.63
C SER A 335 15.19 2.43 18.49
N PHE A 336 16.29 3.14 18.20
CA PHE A 336 17.58 2.51 17.94
C PHE A 336 18.13 1.72 19.14
N ASP A 337 17.77 2.09 20.36
CA ASP A 337 18.11 1.38 21.61
C ASP A 337 17.11 0.27 21.99
N ALA A 338 16.06 0.09 21.17
CA ALA A 338 14.94 -0.83 21.37
C ALA A 338 14.18 -0.64 22.69
N GLN A 339 14.23 0.55 23.30
CA GLN A 339 13.53 0.86 24.56
C GLN A 339 12.15 1.48 24.35
N ARG A 340 11.91 2.06 23.18
CA ARG A 340 10.67 2.75 22.80
C ARG A 340 10.11 2.24 21.49
N VAL A 341 8.79 2.24 21.37
CA VAL A 341 8.03 1.85 20.18
C VAL A 341 7.14 3.01 19.74
N LEU A 342 7.28 3.46 18.50
CA LEU A 342 6.26 4.26 17.82
C LEU A 342 5.24 3.32 17.18
N PHE A 343 3.97 3.73 17.16
CA PHE A 343 2.92 3.04 16.45
C PHE A 343 1.81 4.00 16.07
N ALA A 344 1.02 3.66 15.06
CA ALA A 344 -0.19 4.39 14.71
C ALA A 344 -1.42 3.64 15.21
N TYR A 345 -2.35 4.39 15.79
CA TYR A 345 -3.56 3.86 16.40
C TYR A 345 -4.77 4.72 16.02
N CYS A 346 -5.86 4.06 15.62
CA CYS A 346 -7.15 4.69 15.37
C CYS A 346 -8.20 4.13 16.35
N PRO A 347 -8.81 4.96 17.22
CA PRO A 347 -9.84 4.51 18.15
C PRO A 347 -11.14 4.23 17.38
N VAL A 348 -11.47 2.95 17.21
CA VAL A 348 -12.65 2.48 16.48
C VAL A 348 -13.41 1.54 17.39
N LYS A 349 -14.67 1.85 17.66
CA LYS A 349 -15.53 0.97 18.48
C LYS A 349 -16.26 -0.07 17.64
N LYS A 350 -16.61 0.29 16.41
CA LYS A 350 -17.41 -0.51 15.50
C LYS A 350 -16.93 -0.31 14.06
N MET A 351 -16.86 -1.40 13.31
CA MET A 351 -16.55 -1.39 11.88
C MET A 351 -17.50 -0.45 11.12
N PRO A 352 -16.96 0.47 10.30
CA PRO A 352 -17.76 1.25 9.35
C PRO A 352 -18.54 0.32 8.40
N PRO A 353 -19.83 0.59 8.11
CA PRO A 353 -20.62 -0.29 7.26
C PRO A 353 -20.20 -0.27 5.78
N LYS A 354 -19.51 0.79 5.38
CA LYS A 354 -18.94 1.02 4.04
C LYS A 354 -17.72 1.92 4.20
N TRP A 355 -16.97 2.10 3.12
CA TRP A 355 -15.83 3.02 3.04
C TRP A 355 -16.23 4.46 2.69
N ASP A 356 -17.48 4.86 2.96
CA ASP A 356 -17.94 6.24 2.74
C ASP A 356 -17.39 7.18 3.83
N PHE A 357 -17.15 8.44 3.50
CA PHE A 357 -16.75 9.45 4.49
C PHE A 357 -17.97 10.24 4.97
N THR A 358 -18.49 9.89 6.15
CA THR A 358 -19.77 10.39 6.69
C THR A 358 -19.58 11.06 8.05
N ALA A 359 -20.63 11.69 8.59
CA ALA A 359 -20.59 12.25 9.94
C ALA A 359 -20.21 11.20 11.01
N ASP A 360 -20.56 9.93 10.79
CA ASP A 360 -20.39 8.84 11.75
C ASP A 360 -18.95 8.32 11.83
N ASN A 361 -18.14 8.48 10.78
CA ASN A 361 -16.76 7.95 10.74
C ASN A 361 -15.71 8.99 10.36
N ARG A 362 -16.10 10.20 9.95
CA ARG A 362 -15.15 11.27 9.61
C ARG A 362 -14.24 11.68 10.77
N HIS A 363 -14.55 11.34 12.02
CA HIS A 363 -13.70 11.63 13.17
C HIS A 363 -12.62 10.56 13.41
N LEU A 364 -12.71 9.41 12.74
CA LEU A 364 -11.76 8.32 12.87
C LEU A 364 -10.46 8.69 12.15
N ARG A 365 -9.38 8.87 12.92
CA ARG A 365 -8.05 9.18 12.42
C ARG A 365 -7.01 8.27 13.06
N TYR A 366 -5.99 7.90 12.28
CA TYR A 366 -4.78 7.36 12.84
C TYR A 366 -3.94 8.47 13.48
N HIS A 367 -3.49 8.24 14.71
CA HIS A 367 -2.54 9.08 15.42
C HIS A 367 -1.32 8.28 15.83
N ILE A 368 -0.16 8.92 15.85
CA ILE A 368 1.10 8.34 16.31
C ILE A 368 1.18 8.43 17.84
N TYR A 369 1.60 7.33 18.44
CA TYR A 369 1.86 7.18 19.87
C TYR A 369 3.29 6.66 20.07
N GLU A 370 3.86 6.96 21.24
CA GLU A 370 5.11 6.38 21.72
C GLU A 370 4.83 5.55 22.97
N LEU A 371 5.34 4.32 23.02
CA LEU A 371 5.26 3.39 24.14
C LEU A 371 6.66 3.06 24.67
N GLN A 372 6.78 2.99 26.00
CA GLN A 372 7.97 2.53 26.71
C GLN A 372 7.93 1.01 26.89
N MET A 373 8.98 0.32 26.47
CA MET A 373 9.06 -1.14 26.52
C MET A 373 9.16 -1.70 27.95
N ALA A 374 9.71 -0.91 28.87
CA ALA A 374 10.00 -1.30 30.25
C ALA A 374 8.74 -1.45 31.10
N ASP A 375 7.84 -0.47 31.05
CA ASP A 375 6.65 -0.39 31.92
C ASP A 375 5.32 -0.32 31.16
N GLY A 376 5.34 -0.25 29.81
CA GLY A 376 4.14 -0.13 28.99
C GLY A 376 3.48 1.25 29.04
N SER A 377 4.09 2.24 29.71
CA SER A 377 3.62 3.62 29.67
C SER A 377 3.66 4.15 28.24
N PHE A 378 2.69 5.00 27.90
CA PHE A 378 2.55 5.49 26.53
C PHE A 378 2.01 6.92 26.50
N ARG A 379 2.24 7.62 25.38
CA ARG A 379 1.72 8.97 25.13
C ARG A 379 1.34 9.18 23.66
N PRO A 380 0.28 9.95 23.37
CA PRO A 380 0.02 10.42 22.00
C PRO A 380 1.06 11.49 21.61
N LEU A 381 1.51 11.43 20.36
CA LEU A 381 2.39 12.45 19.75
C LEU A 381 1.65 13.33 18.74
N THR A 382 0.57 12.81 18.13
CA THR A 382 -0.27 13.57 17.19
C THR A 382 -1.73 13.57 17.64
N GLN A 383 -2.48 14.58 17.21
CA GLN A 383 -3.91 14.74 17.48
C GLN A 383 -4.56 15.57 16.35
N GLY A 384 -5.89 15.60 16.28
CA GLY A 384 -6.62 16.44 15.34
C GLY A 384 -7.28 15.66 14.20
N ASP A 385 -7.50 16.32 13.06
CA ASP A 385 -8.34 15.79 11.96
C ASP A 385 -7.54 15.21 10.78
N THR A 386 -6.27 14.88 11.00
CA THR A 386 -5.37 14.31 9.99
C THR A 386 -5.02 12.88 10.35
N ASP A 387 -4.92 11.99 9.36
CA ASP A 387 -4.35 10.66 9.55
C ASP A 387 -2.83 10.78 9.59
N ASN A 388 -2.19 10.11 10.56
CA ASN A 388 -0.74 10.10 10.77
C ASN A 388 -0.27 8.66 11.01
N PHE A 389 0.65 8.17 10.19
CA PHE A 389 1.08 6.77 10.19
C PHE A 389 2.48 6.58 9.58
N PHE A 390 3.01 5.36 9.61
CA PHE A 390 4.39 5.02 9.21
C PHE A 390 5.47 5.85 9.94
N PRO A 391 5.47 5.92 11.29
CA PRO A 391 6.49 6.65 12.01
C PRO A 391 7.88 6.01 11.87
N VAL A 392 8.91 6.84 11.75
CA VAL A 392 10.33 6.47 11.69
C VAL A 392 11.13 7.39 12.62
N TYR A 393 11.97 6.81 13.48
CA TYR A 393 12.94 7.58 14.24
C TYR A 393 14.08 8.04 13.33
N LEU A 394 14.36 9.34 13.33
CA LEU A 394 15.53 9.93 12.69
C LEU A 394 16.74 9.90 13.62
N SER A 395 17.95 9.91 13.06
CA SER A 395 19.20 9.98 13.84
C SER A 395 19.30 11.23 14.70
N SER A 396 18.63 12.32 14.30
CA SER A 396 18.52 13.57 15.06
C SER A 396 17.63 13.46 16.31
N GLY A 397 16.88 12.36 16.45
CA GLY A 397 15.84 12.17 17.47
C GLY A 397 14.43 12.59 17.02
N ASP A 398 14.32 13.31 15.90
CA ASP A 398 13.03 13.69 15.31
C ASP A 398 12.27 12.47 14.78
N ILE A 399 10.99 12.68 14.48
CA ILE A 399 10.12 11.65 13.94
C ILE A 399 9.64 12.05 12.55
N LEU A 400 9.93 11.20 11.57
CA LEU A 400 9.40 11.25 10.21
C LEU A 400 8.17 10.34 10.11
N PHE A 401 7.15 10.74 9.34
CA PHE A 401 5.92 9.98 9.17
C PHE A 401 5.19 10.37 7.88
N SER A 402 4.19 9.60 7.46
CA SER A 402 3.23 10.01 6.41
C SER A 402 1.99 10.63 7.04
N SER A 403 1.46 11.71 6.45
CA SER A 403 0.27 12.38 6.98
C SER A 403 -0.58 13.07 5.92
N THR A 404 -1.90 13.12 6.16
CA THR A 404 -2.84 13.89 5.33
C THR A 404 -2.81 15.40 5.57
N MET A 405 -1.94 15.90 6.46
CA MET A 405 -1.86 17.32 6.83
C MET A 405 -1.49 18.27 5.70
N ARG A 406 -0.86 17.77 4.64
CA ARG A 406 -0.61 18.52 3.41
C ARG A 406 -1.91 18.89 2.70
N GLY A 407 -3.01 18.21 3.00
CA GLY A 407 -4.33 18.42 2.42
C GLY A 407 -4.44 17.93 0.97
N GLY A 408 -5.51 18.32 0.29
CA GLY A 408 -5.80 17.95 -1.10
C GLY A 408 -6.32 16.52 -1.29
N TYR A 409 -6.78 16.26 -2.51
CA TYR A 409 -7.40 15.00 -2.92
C TYR A 409 -6.64 14.34 -4.06
N HIS A 410 -6.69 13.03 -4.08
CA HIS A 410 -6.17 12.24 -5.17
C HIS A 410 -6.98 12.43 -6.47
N ARG A 411 -6.37 12.21 -7.64
CA ARG A 411 -7.02 12.49 -8.94
C ARG A 411 -7.76 11.31 -9.54
N CYS A 412 -7.48 10.07 -9.15
CA CYS A 412 -8.20 8.89 -9.64
C CYS A 412 -9.34 8.44 -8.71
N GLY A 413 -10.24 7.62 -9.27
CA GLY A 413 -11.26 6.90 -8.51
C GLY A 413 -12.35 7.76 -7.87
N SER A 414 -13.18 7.10 -7.07
CA SER A 414 -14.21 7.72 -6.23
C SER A 414 -13.62 8.07 -4.86
N GLY A 415 -13.95 9.26 -4.37
CA GLY A 415 -13.41 9.82 -3.13
C GLY A 415 -14.40 9.86 -1.96
N PRO A 416 -14.03 10.53 -0.86
CA PRO A 416 -12.80 11.31 -0.72
C PRO A 416 -11.57 10.42 -0.50
N CYS A 417 -10.51 10.68 -1.27
CA CYS A 417 -9.19 10.07 -1.08
C CYS A 417 -8.20 11.18 -0.72
N PHE A 418 -7.95 11.40 0.57
CA PHE A 418 -7.05 12.44 1.06
C PHE A 418 -5.60 12.09 0.74
N VAL A 419 -4.85 13.04 0.19
CA VAL A 419 -3.43 12.82 -0.12
C VAL A 419 -2.63 12.83 1.17
N TYR A 420 -1.76 11.84 1.35
CA TYR A 420 -0.76 11.82 2.42
C TYR A 420 0.65 11.77 1.86
N THR A 421 1.52 12.59 2.44
CA THR A 421 2.91 12.77 2.03
C THR A 421 3.83 12.72 3.24
N LEU A 422 5.14 12.77 3.01
CA LEU A 422 6.12 12.85 4.09
C LEU A 422 5.95 14.12 4.95
N SER A 423 5.96 13.91 6.25
CA SER A 423 5.89 14.90 7.32
C SER A 423 6.92 14.62 8.40
N ARG A 424 7.31 15.65 9.15
CA ARG A 424 8.29 15.55 10.25
C ARG A 424 7.84 16.38 11.45
N MET A 425 8.15 15.88 12.64
CA MET A 425 7.94 16.52 13.94
C MET A 425 9.15 16.31 14.84
N GLY A 426 9.27 17.12 15.89
CA GLY A 426 10.28 16.92 16.93
C GLY A 426 10.02 15.65 17.75
N ALA A 427 11.00 15.27 18.56
CA ALA A 427 11.01 14.00 19.32
C ALA A 427 9.82 13.82 20.27
N ASN A 428 9.15 14.90 20.68
CA ASN A 428 8.00 14.90 21.59
C ASN A 428 6.67 15.24 20.89
N GLY A 429 6.63 15.23 19.56
CA GLY A 429 5.45 15.54 18.77
C GLY A 429 5.24 17.05 18.51
N GLU A 430 6.22 17.88 18.85
CA GLU A 430 6.20 19.31 18.59
C GLU A 430 6.43 19.65 17.12
N HIS A 431 5.82 20.76 16.67
CA HIS A 431 6.01 21.34 15.33
C HIS A 431 5.83 20.37 14.14
N PRO A 432 4.75 19.56 14.11
CA PRO A 432 4.52 18.67 12.98
C PRO A 432 4.22 19.48 11.71
N ARG A 433 4.90 19.15 10.60
CA ARG A 433 4.71 19.82 9.30
C ARG A 433 4.99 18.88 8.12
N SER A 434 4.35 19.15 6.99
CA SER A 434 4.68 18.49 5.73
C SER A 434 6.07 18.91 5.27
N ILE A 435 6.85 17.95 4.78
CA ILE A 435 8.15 18.18 4.13
C ILE A 435 8.14 17.79 2.66
N SER A 436 7.13 17.03 2.22
CA SER A 436 6.92 16.74 0.82
C SER A 436 5.74 17.57 0.29
N PHE A 437 5.92 18.11 -0.90
CA PHE A 437 4.91 18.91 -1.58
C PHE A 437 4.23 18.15 -2.71
N HIS A 438 4.57 16.87 -2.90
CA HIS A 438 3.95 16.03 -3.92
C HIS A 438 2.41 16.08 -3.82
N GLU A 439 1.75 16.03 -4.95
CA GLU A 439 0.31 16.21 -5.13
C GLU A 439 -0.48 14.89 -5.07
N THR A 440 0.23 13.75 -4.98
CA THR A 440 -0.31 12.40 -4.77
C THR A 440 0.36 11.74 -3.55
N HIS A 441 0.09 10.45 -3.33
CA HIS A 441 0.44 9.73 -2.13
C HIS A 441 1.91 9.25 -2.05
N GLU A 442 2.41 9.18 -0.80
CA GLU A 442 3.71 8.63 -0.43
C GLU A 442 3.60 7.68 0.80
N TRP A 443 4.23 6.49 0.74
CA TRP A 443 4.09 5.43 1.74
C TRP A 443 5.42 4.95 2.33
N ASN A 444 5.30 4.31 3.50
CA ASN A 444 6.31 3.44 4.09
C ASN A 444 7.73 4.03 4.10
N PRO A 445 7.94 5.26 4.63
CA PRO A 445 9.30 5.76 4.83
C PRO A 445 10.14 4.79 5.66
N VAL A 446 11.42 4.69 5.32
CA VAL A 446 12.46 3.99 6.09
C VAL A 446 13.80 4.70 5.88
N LEU A 447 14.71 4.62 6.86
CA LEU A 447 16.07 5.12 6.67
C LEU A 447 16.96 4.10 5.96
N LEU A 448 17.72 4.59 4.99
CA LEU A 448 18.81 3.86 4.34
C LEU A 448 20.09 3.97 5.19
N PRO A 449 21.06 3.05 4.99
CA PRO A 449 22.35 3.10 5.69
C PRO A 449 23.16 4.39 5.47
N ASP A 450 22.88 5.13 4.39
CA ASP A 450 23.53 6.41 4.07
C ASP A 450 22.80 7.63 4.67
N GLY A 451 21.76 7.42 5.47
CA GLY A 451 20.98 8.46 6.14
C GLY A 451 19.85 9.05 5.29
N ARG A 452 19.70 8.65 4.02
CA ARG A 452 18.55 9.08 3.20
C ARG A 452 17.29 8.36 3.66
N VAL A 453 16.14 8.98 3.38
CA VAL A 453 14.83 8.36 3.51
C VAL A 453 14.50 7.66 2.20
N LEU A 454 14.15 6.39 2.25
CA LEU A 454 13.52 5.65 1.15
C LEU A 454 12.01 5.55 1.43
N TYR A 455 11.18 5.70 0.39
CA TYR A 455 9.73 5.60 0.48
C TYR A 455 9.13 5.22 -0.87
N THR A 456 7.86 4.81 -0.89
CA THR A 456 7.11 4.61 -2.13
C THR A 456 6.38 5.90 -2.50
N ARG A 457 6.36 6.29 -3.77
CA ARG A 457 5.58 7.43 -4.29
C ARG A 457 4.79 7.00 -5.50
N TRP A 458 3.58 7.56 -5.62
CA TRP A 458 2.73 7.37 -6.78
C TRP A 458 2.88 8.50 -7.80
N ASP A 459 3.76 8.31 -8.78
CA ASP A 459 4.15 9.38 -9.70
C ASP A 459 3.48 9.23 -11.09
N TYR A 460 2.33 9.90 -11.29
CA TYR A 460 1.54 9.77 -12.53
C TYR A 460 1.09 11.11 -13.14
N VAL A 461 2.00 12.06 -13.35
CA VAL A 461 1.68 13.30 -14.09
C VAL A 461 1.51 13.02 -15.58
N ASP A 462 0.28 13.14 -16.06
CA ASP A 462 -0.12 12.77 -17.42
C ASP A 462 0.22 11.30 -17.76
N ARG A 463 0.35 10.41 -16.75
CA ARG A 463 0.62 8.97 -16.86
C ARG A 463 -0.56 8.12 -16.39
N ASN A 464 -0.41 6.81 -16.54
CA ASN A 464 -1.36 5.79 -16.19
C ASN A 464 -1.48 5.79 -14.67
N ALA A 465 -2.70 5.94 -14.18
CA ALA A 465 -2.95 6.07 -12.76
C ALA A 465 -2.70 4.76 -12.01
N VAL A 466 -2.80 3.60 -12.65
CA VAL A 466 -2.66 2.29 -11.98
C VAL A 466 -1.20 1.93 -11.73
N LEU A 467 -0.28 2.47 -12.54
CA LEU A 467 1.14 2.13 -12.51
C LEU A 467 1.97 3.22 -11.80
N TYR A 468 3.26 2.99 -11.65
CA TYR A 468 4.24 3.96 -11.10
C TYR A 468 4.11 4.26 -9.60
N GLN A 469 3.80 3.25 -8.79
CA GLN A 469 3.88 3.29 -7.33
C GLN A 469 5.20 2.66 -6.87
N HIS A 470 6.31 3.34 -7.12
CA HIS A 470 7.66 2.78 -6.92
C HIS A 470 8.52 3.58 -5.96
N LEU A 471 9.80 3.22 -5.85
CA LEU A 471 10.68 3.67 -4.78
C LEU A 471 11.39 4.98 -5.12
N TRP A 472 11.38 5.90 -4.16
CA TRP A 472 12.03 7.21 -4.19
C TRP A 472 12.85 7.43 -2.94
N THR A 473 13.82 8.34 -3.03
CA THR A 473 14.61 8.80 -1.89
C THR A 473 14.51 10.30 -1.72
N ALA A 474 14.68 10.75 -0.47
CA ALA A 474 14.82 12.15 -0.10
C ALA A 474 15.80 12.27 1.08
N ARG A 475 16.27 13.48 1.35
CA ARG A 475 16.90 13.80 2.64
C ARG A 475 15.84 13.84 3.75
N PRO A 476 16.23 13.67 5.04
CA PRO A 476 15.29 13.76 6.16
C PRO A 476 14.58 15.12 6.35
N ASP A 477 15.02 16.17 5.65
CA ASP A 477 14.36 17.47 5.60
C ASP A 477 13.36 17.60 4.43
N GLY A 478 13.23 16.57 3.60
CA GLY A 478 12.38 16.55 2.40
C GLY A 478 13.06 17.10 1.15
N GLY A 479 14.33 17.46 1.22
CA GLY A 479 15.12 17.91 0.07
C GLY A 479 15.69 16.78 -0.78
N ASN A 480 16.30 17.12 -1.92
CA ASN A 480 17.03 16.22 -2.82
C ASN A 480 16.24 14.95 -3.16
N VAL A 481 15.00 15.14 -3.58
CA VAL A 481 14.11 14.06 -3.99
C VAL A 481 14.63 13.42 -5.27
N ARG A 482 14.80 12.09 -5.26
CA ARG A 482 15.34 11.31 -6.38
C ARG A 482 14.61 9.99 -6.54
N ILE A 483 14.40 9.56 -7.78
CA ILE A 483 13.98 8.19 -8.04
C ILE A 483 15.03 7.21 -7.48
N TYR A 484 14.57 6.15 -6.83
CA TYR A 484 15.40 5.01 -6.45
C TYR A 484 15.24 3.88 -7.47
N TYR A 485 14.00 3.51 -7.76
CA TYR A 485 13.67 2.46 -8.73
C TYR A 485 12.27 2.67 -9.34
N GLY A 486 12.11 2.36 -10.62
CA GLY A 486 10.81 2.05 -11.24
C GLY A 486 10.15 3.20 -12.02
N ASN A 487 10.83 4.33 -12.25
CA ASN A 487 10.20 5.48 -12.92
C ASN A 487 9.72 5.17 -14.33
N ASN A 488 10.27 4.16 -15.00
CA ASN A 488 9.90 3.69 -16.33
C ASN A 488 9.56 2.18 -16.31
N THR A 489 8.92 1.69 -15.24
CA THR A 489 8.61 0.26 -15.09
C THR A 489 7.14 -0.01 -14.83
N TRP A 490 6.55 -0.95 -15.57
CA TRP A 490 5.13 -1.31 -15.44
C TRP A 490 4.85 -2.48 -14.50
N ASN A 491 5.77 -3.44 -14.45
CA ASN A 491 5.63 -4.65 -13.67
C ASN A 491 6.73 -4.65 -12.59
N PRO A 492 6.43 -4.87 -11.30
CA PRO A 492 5.09 -4.95 -10.71
C PRO A 492 4.32 -3.62 -10.80
N ALA A 493 3.00 -3.65 -10.55
CA ALA A 493 2.17 -2.43 -10.52
C ALA A 493 2.69 -1.39 -9.50
N GLY A 494 3.18 -1.87 -8.34
CA GLY A 494 3.93 -1.07 -7.39
C GLY A 494 4.74 -1.89 -6.39
N ILE A 495 5.56 -1.19 -5.62
CA ILE A 495 6.45 -1.74 -4.59
C ILE A 495 6.27 -0.96 -3.28
N TRP A 496 6.00 -1.65 -2.18
CA TRP A 496 5.74 -1.07 -0.85
C TRP A 496 6.53 -1.77 0.26
N GLU A 497 6.48 -1.20 1.46
CA GLU A 497 7.08 -1.77 2.68
C GLU A 497 8.57 -2.11 2.53
N ALA A 498 9.29 -1.26 1.79
CA ALA A 498 10.71 -1.42 1.55
C ALA A 498 11.53 -1.34 2.84
N ARG A 499 12.59 -2.15 2.94
CA ARG A 499 13.55 -2.20 4.05
C ARG A 499 14.97 -2.39 3.52
N PRO A 500 15.97 -1.64 4.03
CA PRO A 500 17.37 -1.89 3.69
C PRO A 500 17.80 -3.27 4.17
N VAL A 501 18.60 -3.98 3.37
CA VAL A 501 19.19 -5.25 3.77
C VAL A 501 20.45 -4.98 4.60
N PRO A 502 20.61 -5.60 5.79
CA PRO A 502 21.79 -5.40 6.62
C PRO A 502 23.11 -5.67 5.88
N GLY A 503 24.08 -4.76 6.02
CA GLY A 503 25.43 -4.93 5.46
C GLY A 503 25.55 -4.72 3.95
N THR A 504 24.50 -4.29 3.25
CA THR A 504 24.50 -4.12 1.79
C THR A 504 23.80 -2.83 1.38
N HIS A 505 23.87 -2.48 0.09
CA HIS A 505 23.15 -1.34 -0.51
C HIS A 505 21.77 -1.72 -1.05
N ARG A 506 21.37 -3.00 -0.93
CA ARG A 506 20.15 -3.53 -1.51
C ARG A 506 18.95 -3.31 -0.60
N VAL A 507 17.76 -3.34 -1.18
CA VAL A 507 16.50 -3.14 -0.46
C VAL A 507 15.57 -4.31 -0.73
N MET A 508 14.94 -4.84 0.31
CA MET A 508 13.87 -5.84 0.22
C MET A 508 12.51 -5.15 0.30
N ALA A 509 11.53 -5.55 -0.49
CA ALA A 509 10.22 -4.90 -0.53
C ALA A 509 9.09 -5.85 -0.97
N THR A 510 7.85 -5.43 -0.79
CA THR A 510 6.65 -6.13 -1.26
C THR A 510 6.20 -5.59 -2.60
N ALA A 511 6.25 -6.40 -3.66
CA ALA A 511 5.63 -6.13 -4.95
C ALA A 511 4.14 -6.49 -4.89
N ALA A 512 3.27 -5.49 -4.96
CA ALA A 512 1.83 -5.62 -4.64
C ALA A 512 0.94 -5.05 -5.76
N PRO A 513 -0.39 -5.24 -5.71
CA PRO A 513 -1.30 -4.71 -6.70
C PRO A 513 -1.66 -3.25 -6.42
N HIS A 514 -2.23 -2.57 -7.40
CA HIS A 514 -2.82 -1.26 -7.23
C HIS A 514 -4.20 -1.36 -6.57
N HIS A 515 -5.07 -2.22 -7.10
CA HIS A 515 -6.46 -2.35 -6.67
C HIS A 515 -6.62 -3.26 -5.44
N GLY A 516 -5.60 -3.46 -4.62
CA GLY A 516 -5.64 -4.30 -3.42
C GLY A 516 -4.76 -3.75 -2.30
N MET A 517 -4.85 -4.33 -1.10
CA MET A 517 -3.91 -3.99 -0.04
C MET A 517 -2.46 -4.33 -0.43
N THR A 518 -1.50 -3.76 0.30
CA THR A 518 -0.07 -3.93 0.01
C THR A 518 0.46 -5.30 0.43
N ALA A 519 0.03 -6.34 -0.30
CA ALA A 519 0.43 -7.74 -0.16
C ALA A 519 0.66 -8.35 -1.55
N GLY A 520 1.66 -9.22 -1.69
CA GLY A 520 2.05 -9.84 -2.95
C GLY A 520 3.36 -10.60 -2.83
N SER A 521 4.26 -10.46 -3.81
CA SER A 521 5.56 -11.13 -3.78
C SER A 521 6.59 -10.32 -3.01
N ILE A 522 7.56 -10.98 -2.36
CA ILE A 522 8.74 -10.30 -1.82
C ILE A 522 9.82 -10.23 -2.90
N VAL A 523 10.43 -9.05 -3.07
CA VAL A 523 11.49 -8.77 -4.05
C VAL A 523 12.70 -8.13 -3.38
N LEU A 524 13.86 -8.33 -4.00
CA LEU A 524 15.10 -7.61 -3.72
C LEU A 524 15.37 -6.64 -4.88
N VAL A 525 15.74 -5.41 -4.53
CA VAL A 525 16.05 -4.32 -5.46
C VAL A 525 17.53 -3.97 -5.34
N ASP A 526 18.26 -4.04 -6.45
CA ASP A 526 19.69 -3.71 -6.57
C ASP A 526 19.89 -2.60 -7.60
N THR A 527 19.96 -1.35 -7.14
CA THR A 527 20.07 -0.18 -8.01
C THR A 527 21.42 -0.01 -8.69
N LEU A 528 22.43 -0.81 -8.32
CA LEU A 528 23.69 -0.86 -9.06
C LEU A 528 23.56 -1.59 -10.40
N LYS A 529 22.52 -2.42 -10.56
CA LYS A 529 22.22 -3.12 -11.82
C LYS A 529 21.29 -2.34 -12.73
N GLY A 530 20.55 -1.37 -12.20
CA GLY A 530 19.60 -0.57 -12.96
C GLY A 530 18.63 0.15 -12.04
N VAL A 531 17.92 1.14 -12.58
CA VAL A 531 16.90 1.89 -11.81
C VAL A 531 15.50 1.74 -12.41
N ASP A 532 15.37 0.93 -13.45
CA ASP A 532 14.14 0.65 -14.19
C ASP A 532 14.20 -0.80 -14.71
N GLY A 533 13.05 -1.37 -15.10
CA GLY A 533 12.94 -2.70 -15.68
C GLY A 533 13.15 -3.84 -14.68
N SER A 534 13.37 -5.05 -15.20
CA SER A 534 13.56 -6.27 -14.41
C SER A 534 14.98 -6.50 -13.93
N GLU A 535 15.98 -5.91 -14.56
CA GLU A 535 17.40 -6.11 -14.24
C GLU A 535 17.75 -5.86 -12.76
N PRO A 536 17.27 -4.78 -12.10
CA PRO A 536 17.50 -4.57 -10.67
C PRO A 536 16.56 -5.36 -9.75
N LEU A 537 15.57 -6.09 -10.29
CA LEU A 537 14.61 -6.85 -9.50
C LEU A 537 14.96 -8.33 -9.46
N ARG A 538 14.99 -8.89 -8.24
CA ARG A 538 14.99 -10.33 -8.01
C ARG A 538 13.80 -10.72 -7.13
N ARG A 539 12.96 -11.62 -7.62
CA ARG A 539 11.88 -12.22 -6.81
C ARG A 539 12.49 -13.15 -5.75
N LEU A 540 12.14 -12.95 -4.48
CA LEU A 540 12.55 -13.79 -3.36
C LEU A 540 11.50 -14.85 -3.00
N THR A 541 10.24 -14.63 -3.33
CA THR A 541 9.17 -15.61 -3.17
C THR A 541 8.79 -16.18 -4.53
N PRO A 542 9.54 -17.18 -5.06
CA PRO A 542 9.35 -17.70 -6.41
C PRO A 542 7.99 -18.37 -6.62
N ASP A 543 7.31 -18.71 -5.53
CA ASP A 543 5.99 -19.31 -5.48
C ASP A 543 4.83 -18.33 -5.70
N THR A 544 5.05 -17.00 -5.64
CA THR A 544 4.00 -15.99 -5.83
C THR A 544 4.37 -15.05 -6.97
N ARG A 545 3.55 -14.98 -8.03
CA ARG A 545 3.67 -13.96 -9.09
C ARG A 545 3.13 -12.60 -8.64
N PHE A 546 3.45 -11.55 -9.37
CA PHE A 546 3.00 -10.20 -9.02
C PHE A 546 1.48 -10.06 -9.21
N PRO A 547 0.71 -9.78 -8.15
CA PRO A 547 -0.74 -9.62 -8.25
C PRO A 547 -1.10 -8.42 -9.11
N GLU A 548 -2.22 -8.54 -9.83
CA GLU A 548 -2.77 -7.61 -10.83
C GLU A 548 -1.96 -7.47 -12.14
N SER A 549 -0.62 -7.51 -12.09
CA SER A 549 0.23 -7.36 -13.27
C SER A 549 0.65 -8.68 -13.93
N GLU A 550 0.81 -9.77 -13.17
CA GLU A 550 1.14 -11.11 -13.68
C GLU A 550 0.07 -12.16 -13.36
N THR A 551 -0.65 -12.00 -12.25
CA THR A 551 -1.80 -12.83 -11.88
C THR A 551 -3.03 -11.96 -11.64
N ARG A 552 -4.22 -12.52 -11.92
CA ARG A 552 -5.48 -11.78 -11.77
C ARG A 552 -5.79 -11.59 -10.28
N LEU A 553 -6.06 -10.35 -9.88
CA LEU A 553 -6.48 -10.04 -8.52
C LEU A 553 -7.99 -10.22 -8.40
N ALA A 554 -8.46 -10.97 -7.41
CA ALA A 554 -9.89 -11.18 -7.19
C ALA A 554 -10.59 -9.85 -6.86
N HIS A 555 -11.72 -9.57 -7.50
CA HIS A 555 -12.51 -8.37 -7.19
C HIS A 555 -13.38 -8.64 -5.95
N GLY A 556 -13.41 -7.71 -5.00
CA GLY A 556 -14.17 -7.88 -3.77
C GLY A 556 -15.69 -7.71 -3.93
N ALA A 557 -16.45 -8.16 -2.93
CA ALA A 557 -17.88 -7.90 -2.87
C ALA A 557 -18.10 -6.46 -2.36
N GLY A 558 -18.82 -5.61 -3.09
CA GLY A 558 -19.08 -4.20 -2.71
C GLY A 558 -19.92 -3.98 -1.44
N ARG A 559 -20.22 -5.04 -0.69
CA ARG A 559 -20.75 -5.01 0.68
C ARG A 559 -19.71 -5.69 1.56
N PRO A 560 -19.55 -5.30 2.84
CA PRO A 560 -18.74 -6.06 3.79
C PRO A 560 -19.46 -7.38 4.10
N LEU A 561 -19.57 -8.26 3.11
CA LEU A 561 -19.72 -9.68 3.33
C LEU A 561 -18.30 -10.20 3.51
N PRO A 562 -18.04 -11.07 4.49
CA PRO A 562 -16.79 -11.80 4.46
C PRO A 562 -16.76 -12.50 3.09
N ALA A 563 -15.69 -12.28 2.33
CA ALA A 563 -15.42 -13.21 1.27
C ALA A 563 -15.13 -14.54 1.96
N ASP A 564 -16.13 -15.41 1.97
CA ASP A 564 -15.90 -16.78 2.36
C ASP A 564 -14.79 -17.33 1.47
N PHE A 565 -13.91 -18.13 2.05
CA PHE A 565 -12.82 -18.74 1.31
C PHE A 565 -13.26 -19.36 -0.05
N ASP A 566 -14.41 -20.02 -0.06
CA ASP A 566 -14.97 -20.71 -1.22
C ASP A 566 -15.90 -19.82 -2.06
N ALA A 567 -15.98 -18.53 -1.75
CA ALA A 567 -16.83 -17.61 -2.49
C ALA A 567 -16.36 -17.54 -3.94
N PRO A 568 -17.22 -17.86 -4.92
CA PRO A 568 -16.83 -17.84 -6.31
C PRO A 568 -16.51 -16.40 -6.73
N VAL A 569 -15.30 -16.21 -7.27
CA VAL A 569 -14.86 -14.92 -7.81
C VAL A 569 -15.35 -14.80 -9.25
N THR A 570 -16.25 -13.85 -9.49
CA THR A 570 -16.85 -13.64 -10.82
C THR A 570 -16.18 -12.51 -11.61
N ARG A 571 -15.36 -11.67 -10.96
CA ARG A 571 -14.66 -10.54 -11.57
C ARG A 571 -13.25 -10.41 -11.04
N HIS A 572 -12.36 -9.83 -11.83
CA HIS A 572 -10.96 -9.66 -11.49
C HIS A 572 -10.45 -8.30 -11.92
N TRP A 573 -9.52 -7.75 -11.14
CA TRP A 573 -8.64 -6.67 -11.56
C TRP A 573 -7.43 -7.26 -12.30
N HIS A 574 -7.03 -6.59 -13.39
CA HIS A 574 -5.80 -6.92 -14.10
C HIS A 574 -5.30 -5.69 -14.88
N SER A 575 -3.97 -5.54 -14.94
CA SER A 575 -3.34 -4.57 -15.83
C SER A 575 -3.37 -5.10 -17.27
N PRO A 576 -3.82 -4.30 -18.26
CA PRO A 576 -3.67 -4.65 -19.67
C PRO A 576 -2.22 -4.45 -20.18
N LEU A 577 -1.38 -3.74 -19.42
CA LEU A 577 0.02 -3.48 -19.76
C LEU A 577 0.90 -4.61 -19.21
N GLN A 578 1.48 -5.40 -20.11
CA GLN A 578 2.34 -6.54 -19.79
C GLN A 578 3.76 -6.33 -20.32
N GLU A 579 4.73 -6.68 -19.49
CA GLU A 579 6.15 -6.69 -19.85
C GLU A 579 6.52 -8.04 -20.48
N THR A 580 7.50 -8.06 -21.39
CA THR A 580 7.96 -9.29 -22.05
C THR A 580 8.55 -10.31 -21.07
N TRP A 581 9.01 -9.85 -19.90
CA TRP A 581 9.59 -10.65 -18.85
C TRP A 581 8.58 -11.05 -17.75
N SER A 582 7.31 -10.60 -17.84
CA SER A 582 6.25 -10.96 -16.91
C SER A 582 6.04 -12.48 -16.85
N GLN A 583 5.91 -13.02 -15.62
CA GLN A 583 5.64 -14.44 -15.42
C GLN A 583 4.21 -14.81 -15.78
N GLN A 584 4.03 -15.66 -16.79
CA GLN A 584 2.69 -16.03 -17.30
C GLN A 584 2.17 -17.34 -16.73
N LYS A 585 3.06 -18.24 -16.32
CA LYS A 585 2.67 -19.58 -15.86
C LYS A 585 2.37 -19.54 -14.36
N PRO A 586 1.21 -20.05 -13.91
CA PRO A 586 0.94 -20.18 -12.50
C PRO A 586 1.94 -21.13 -11.85
N THR A 587 2.36 -20.80 -10.64
CA THR A 587 3.18 -21.69 -9.82
C THR A 587 2.30 -22.82 -9.26
N GLU A 588 2.92 -23.90 -8.79
CA GLU A 588 2.19 -24.97 -8.09
C GLU A 588 1.46 -24.43 -6.85
N GLU A 589 2.07 -23.49 -6.13
CA GLU A 589 1.47 -22.90 -4.95
C GLU A 589 0.27 -22.02 -5.30
N GLU A 590 0.31 -21.29 -6.41
CA GLU A 590 -0.83 -20.51 -6.90
C GLU A 590 -1.97 -21.39 -7.43
N MET A 591 -1.65 -22.52 -8.07
CA MET A 591 -2.68 -23.49 -8.49
C MET A 591 -3.37 -24.11 -7.26
N ARG A 592 -2.60 -24.35 -6.19
CA ARG A 592 -3.12 -24.81 -4.89
C ARG A 592 -3.94 -23.73 -4.18
N TRP A 593 -3.37 -22.53 -4.08
CA TRP A 593 -3.85 -21.39 -3.31
C TRP A 593 -3.89 -20.12 -4.19
N PRO A 594 -4.90 -19.97 -5.06
CA PRO A 594 -5.01 -18.82 -5.95
C PRO A 594 -5.09 -17.51 -5.19
N GLY A 595 -4.11 -16.63 -5.42
CA GLY A 595 -4.02 -15.32 -4.76
C GLY A 595 -3.41 -15.35 -3.36
N HIS A 596 -2.78 -16.45 -2.94
CA HIS A 596 -1.91 -16.46 -1.77
C HIS A 596 -0.85 -15.36 -1.88
N CYS A 597 -0.42 -14.79 -0.75
CA CYS A 597 0.43 -13.60 -0.78
C CYS A 597 1.27 -13.42 0.48
N TYR A 598 2.35 -12.66 0.33
CA TYR A 598 3.25 -12.21 1.39
C TYR A 598 3.08 -10.72 1.68
N LYS A 599 3.47 -10.31 2.89
CA LYS A 599 3.42 -8.91 3.34
C LYS A 599 4.49 -8.67 4.41
N SER A 600 4.92 -7.41 4.56
CA SER A 600 5.79 -6.93 5.65
C SER A 600 7.10 -7.69 5.81
N PRO A 601 7.97 -7.68 4.77
CA PRO A 601 9.26 -8.32 4.86
C PRO A 601 10.17 -7.62 5.88
N TRP A 602 10.96 -8.41 6.60
CA TRP A 602 12.08 -7.94 7.42
C TRP A 602 13.35 -8.70 7.05
N PRO A 603 14.31 -8.07 6.35
CA PRO A 603 15.51 -8.74 5.89
C PRO A 603 16.43 -9.10 7.07
N LEU A 604 16.88 -10.36 7.13
CA LEU A 604 18.02 -10.78 7.94
C LEU A 604 19.29 -10.73 7.09
N ASP A 605 19.18 -11.19 5.84
CA ASP A 605 20.12 -10.92 4.76
C ASP A 605 19.39 -10.85 3.40
N GLU A 606 20.11 -11.03 2.29
CA GLU A 606 19.54 -10.98 0.94
C GLU A 606 18.67 -12.18 0.55
N THR A 607 18.74 -13.25 1.32
CA THR A 607 18.12 -14.54 1.03
C THR A 607 17.22 -15.04 2.15
N LEU A 608 17.43 -14.62 3.40
CA LEU A 608 16.71 -15.04 4.60
C LEU A 608 16.02 -13.82 5.22
N PHE A 609 14.73 -13.95 5.52
CA PHE A 609 13.92 -12.83 5.99
C PHE A 609 12.68 -13.31 6.75
N PHE A 610 12.12 -12.44 7.59
CA PHE A 610 10.75 -12.64 8.07
C PHE A 610 9.76 -12.10 7.06
N ALA A 611 8.62 -12.75 6.92
CA ALA A 611 7.48 -12.21 6.20
C ALA A 611 6.18 -12.67 6.85
N SER A 612 5.12 -11.92 6.59
CA SER A 612 3.76 -12.32 6.91
C SER A 612 3.18 -13.05 5.70
N TYR A 613 2.61 -14.24 5.86
CA TYR A 613 2.12 -15.06 4.74
C TYR A 613 0.69 -15.54 4.97
N SER A 614 -0.04 -15.66 3.86
CA SER A 614 -1.43 -16.08 3.79
C SER A 614 -1.63 -17.09 2.67
N PHE A 615 -2.28 -18.22 2.98
CA PHE A 615 -2.86 -19.13 1.99
C PHE A 615 -4.17 -18.59 1.40
N ASP A 616 -4.84 -17.68 2.12
CA ASP A 616 -6.08 -17.06 1.68
C ASP A 616 -5.86 -16.17 0.48
N GLN A 617 -6.86 -16.19 -0.40
CA GLN A 617 -6.90 -15.37 -1.61
C GLN A 617 -6.89 -13.89 -1.23
N LEU A 618 -5.91 -13.15 -1.77
CA LEU A 618 -5.91 -11.70 -1.74
C LEU A 618 -7.06 -11.15 -2.58
N ILE A 619 -7.92 -10.39 -1.91
CA ILE A 619 -9.08 -9.75 -2.53
C ILE A 619 -8.80 -8.25 -2.66
N GLY A 620 -9.00 -7.74 -3.87
CA GLY A 620 -8.94 -6.31 -4.19
C GLY A 620 -10.24 -5.59 -3.90
N GLU A 621 -10.29 -4.32 -4.28
CA GLU A 621 -11.46 -3.49 -4.05
C GLU A 621 -12.70 -3.95 -4.84
N PRO A 622 -13.89 -3.52 -4.43
CA PRO A 622 -14.24 -2.99 -3.12
C PRO A 622 -14.43 -4.12 -2.09
N GLY A 623 -14.17 -3.85 -0.81
CA GLY A 623 -14.46 -4.77 0.29
C GLY A 623 -13.23 -5.16 1.11
N ALA A 624 -13.46 -5.96 2.15
CA ALA A 624 -12.45 -6.30 3.14
C ALA A 624 -11.88 -7.71 2.92
N ASN A 625 -10.62 -7.92 3.33
CA ASN A 625 -10.07 -9.27 3.51
C ASN A 625 -10.41 -9.80 4.91
N ILE A 626 -10.31 -11.12 5.08
CA ILE A 626 -10.62 -11.78 6.35
C ILE A 626 -9.66 -11.34 7.48
N PRO A 627 -10.13 -11.26 8.74
CA PRO A 627 -9.30 -10.76 9.84
C PRO A 627 -8.00 -11.52 10.09
N ASN A 628 -7.98 -12.84 9.89
CA ASN A 628 -6.91 -13.76 10.28
C ASN A 628 -6.04 -14.27 9.12
N MET A 629 -6.00 -13.49 8.04
CA MET A 629 -5.29 -13.80 6.80
C MET A 629 -3.81 -14.16 7.02
N PHE A 630 -3.06 -13.35 7.78
CA PHE A 630 -1.59 -13.47 7.86
C PHE A 630 -1.07 -14.13 9.14
N GLY A 631 -0.11 -15.05 8.99
CA GLY A 631 0.81 -15.50 10.06
C GLY A 631 2.24 -15.04 9.81
N ILE A 632 3.13 -15.14 10.79
CA ILE A 632 4.55 -14.75 10.73
C ILE A 632 5.41 -15.97 10.41
N TYR A 633 6.28 -15.84 9.40
CA TYR A 633 7.15 -16.90 8.90
C TYR A 633 8.61 -16.45 8.84
N LEU A 634 9.52 -17.40 9.00
CA LEU A 634 10.90 -17.31 8.53
C LEU A 634 10.95 -17.88 7.11
N CYS A 635 11.35 -17.08 6.14
CA CYS A 635 11.36 -17.43 4.73
C CYS A 635 12.79 -17.37 4.16
N ASP A 636 13.05 -18.16 3.12
CA ASP A 636 14.20 -17.98 2.27
C ASP A 636 13.84 -17.65 0.81
N ALA A 637 14.86 -17.28 0.02
CA ALA A 637 14.70 -16.92 -1.39
C ALA A 637 14.43 -18.10 -2.34
N PHE A 638 14.40 -19.31 -1.81
CA PHE A 638 14.33 -20.57 -2.55
C PHE A 638 12.96 -21.25 -2.40
N GLY A 639 12.06 -20.66 -1.62
CA GLY A 639 10.69 -21.12 -1.40
C GLY A 639 10.48 -21.89 -0.09
N ASN A 640 11.50 -22.01 0.77
CA ASN A 640 11.31 -22.54 2.11
C ASN A 640 10.68 -21.48 3.02
N LYS A 641 9.69 -21.88 3.82
CA LYS A 641 9.04 -21.03 4.81
C LYS A 641 8.61 -21.83 6.03
N GLU A 642 8.94 -21.32 7.20
CA GLU A 642 8.65 -21.94 8.50
C GLU A 642 7.75 -21.03 9.34
N LEU A 643 6.62 -21.57 9.77
CA LEU A 643 5.69 -20.85 10.64
C LEU A 643 6.34 -20.59 12.01
N LEU A 644 6.39 -19.31 12.40
CA LEU A 644 6.85 -18.87 13.72
C LEU A 644 5.68 -18.58 14.66
N PHE A 645 4.64 -17.93 14.14
CA PHE A 645 3.45 -17.57 14.93
C PHE A 645 2.25 -17.31 14.02
N ARG A 646 1.07 -17.82 14.40
CA ARG A 646 -0.22 -17.46 13.79
C ARG A 646 -1.24 -17.36 14.91
N ASP A 647 -1.94 -16.23 14.95
CA ASP A 647 -3.18 -16.12 15.74
C ASP A 647 -4.33 -16.62 14.85
N PRO A 648 -5.06 -17.66 15.27
CA PRO A 648 -6.15 -18.22 14.46
C PRO A 648 -7.27 -17.24 14.15
N ASN A 649 -7.45 -16.14 14.91
CA ASN A 649 -8.58 -15.22 14.74
C ASN A 649 -8.21 -13.82 14.22
N ILE A 650 -6.93 -13.47 14.17
CA ILE A 650 -6.48 -12.15 13.70
C ILE A 650 -5.09 -12.18 13.04
N SER A 651 -4.86 -11.35 12.02
CA SER A 651 -3.63 -11.33 11.23
C SER A 651 -2.47 -10.84 12.08
N SER A 652 -1.31 -11.46 11.93
CA SER A 652 -0.07 -11.08 12.60
C SER A 652 0.93 -10.55 11.56
N VAL A 653 1.31 -9.27 11.68
CA VAL A 653 2.07 -8.53 10.65
C VAL A 653 3.15 -7.60 11.24
N TRP A 654 4.06 -7.12 10.38
CA TRP A 654 5.17 -6.20 10.70
C TRP A 654 6.15 -6.72 11.77
N ALA A 655 6.36 -8.04 11.81
CA ALA A 655 7.31 -8.68 12.70
C ALA A 655 8.73 -8.13 12.53
N ARG A 656 9.41 -7.86 13.64
CA ARG A 656 10.81 -7.40 13.65
C ARG A 656 11.53 -7.76 14.94
N PRO A 657 12.86 -8.00 14.89
CA PRO A 657 13.67 -8.24 16.07
C PRO A 657 13.64 -7.07 17.06
N VAL A 658 13.48 -7.38 18.35
CA VAL A 658 13.73 -6.44 19.44
C VAL A 658 15.22 -6.46 19.75
N ALA A 659 15.96 -5.65 19.00
CA ALA A 659 17.40 -5.55 19.10
C ALA A 659 17.87 -4.10 18.96
N LYS A 660 18.94 -3.77 19.69
CA LYS A 660 19.65 -2.50 19.50
C LYS A 660 20.25 -2.44 18.11
N ARG A 661 20.17 -1.28 17.47
CA ARG A 661 20.75 -0.99 16.14
C ARG A 661 21.51 0.33 16.18
N ALA A 662 22.52 0.46 15.33
CA ALA A 662 23.19 1.74 15.13
C ALA A 662 22.28 2.69 14.35
N PRO A 663 22.13 3.97 14.75
CA PRO A 663 21.50 4.96 13.90
C PRO A 663 22.36 5.19 12.64
N PRO A 664 21.76 5.37 11.46
CA PRO A 664 22.50 5.79 10.27
C PRO A 664 23.08 7.21 10.47
N PRO A 665 24.07 7.63 9.67
CA PRO A 665 24.61 8.98 9.76
C PRO A 665 23.51 10.03 9.49
N GLU A 666 23.59 11.16 10.18
CA GLU A 666 22.73 12.29 9.89
C GLU A 666 23.23 13.01 8.63
N ILE A 667 22.33 13.24 7.67
CA ILE A 667 22.67 14.00 6.46
C ILE A 667 22.57 15.50 6.78
N MET A 668 23.69 16.20 6.58
CA MET A 668 23.72 17.65 6.69
C MET A 668 22.83 18.29 5.62
N SER A 669 21.93 19.18 6.06
CA SER A 669 21.15 20.00 5.13
C SER A 669 22.05 21.08 4.51
N LEU A 670 21.96 21.25 3.18
CA LEU A 670 22.69 22.27 2.43
C LEU A 670 21.82 23.50 2.12
N ILE A 671 20.79 23.74 2.93
CA ILE A 671 19.85 24.85 2.72
C ILE A 671 20.54 26.20 2.95
N ASP A 672 20.44 27.09 1.97
CA ASP A 672 20.90 28.48 2.04
C ASP A 672 19.90 29.33 2.86
N PRO A 673 20.31 29.91 4.00
CA PRO A 673 19.43 30.71 4.85
C PRO A 673 18.86 31.97 4.18
N GLU A 674 19.61 32.64 3.30
CA GLU A 674 19.13 33.87 2.66
C GLU A 674 18.00 33.59 1.67
N ARG A 675 18.12 32.48 0.93
CA ARG A 675 17.09 32.02 0.00
C ARG A 675 15.90 31.43 0.72
N ARG A 676 16.14 30.70 1.82
CA ARG A 676 15.09 30.22 2.72
C ARG A 676 14.16 31.37 3.16
N ASN A 677 14.73 32.52 3.52
CA ASN A 677 13.97 33.70 3.92
C ASN A 677 13.19 34.37 2.78
N LYS A 678 13.41 33.98 1.53
CA LYS A 678 12.67 34.48 0.36
C LYS A 678 11.63 33.49 -0.15
N GLY A 679 11.54 32.29 0.43
CA GLY A 679 10.62 31.25 -0.02
C GLY A 679 10.98 30.67 -1.40
N THR A 680 12.25 30.73 -1.81
CA THR A 680 12.72 30.25 -3.12
C THR A 680 13.91 29.31 -2.97
N GLY A 681 14.23 28.59 -4.04
CA GLY A 681 15.48 27.84 -4.20
C GLY A 681 15.97 27.93 -5.65
N THR A 682 17.01 27.16 -6.00
CA THR A 682 17.60 27.21 -7.36
C THR A 682 17.78 25.85 -7.98
N PHE A 683 17.58 25.77 -9.29
CA PHE A 683 17.92 24.61 -10.12
C PHE A 683 19.10 24.92 -11.02
N PHE A 684 20.00 23.95 -11.17
CA PHE A 684 21.06 23.93 -12.17
C PHE A 684 20.95 22.68 -13.06
N LEU A 685 20.82 22.88 -14.37
CA LEU A 685 20.90 21.85 -15.39
C LEU A 685 22.24 21.99 -16.12
N SER A 686 23.05 20.94 -16.12
CA SER A 686 24.39 20.97 -16.73
C SER A 686 24.36 21.01 -18.26
N ASN A 687 23.58 20.12 -18.90
CA ASN A 687 23.39 20.11 -20.35
C ASN A 687 22.07 19.44 -20.72
N VAL A 688 21.11 20.20 -21.23
CA VAL A 688 19.79 19.70 -21.65
C VAL A 688 19.84 18.59 -22.70
N MET A 689 20.91 18.54 -23.51
CA MET A 689 21.07 17.53 -24.56
C MET A 689 21.52 16.16 -24.02
N GLU A 690 22.08 16.10 -22.79
CA GLU A 690 22.23 14.81 -22.09
C GLU A 690 20.83 14.33 -21.71
N SER A 691 20.22 13.48 -22.51
CA SER A 691 18.79 13.20 -22.41
C SER A 691 18.46 11.73 -22.65
N TRP A 692 17.42 11.25 -21.97
CA TRP A 692 16.85 9.93 -22.21
C TRP A 692 15.31 9.96 -22.17
N PRO A 693 14.62 9.74 -23.30
CA PRO A 693 15.17 9.47 -24.63
C PRO A 693 15.93 10.68 -25.20
N TYR A 694 16.78 10.42 -26.20
CA TYR A 694 17.60 11.46 -26.82
C TYR A 694 16.75 12.53 -27.51
N LEU A 695 17.00 13.79 -27.17
CA LEU A 695 16.42 14.94 -27.85
C LEU A 695 16.96 15.09 -29.28
N PRO A 696 16.14 15.57 -30.22
CA PRO A 696 16.56 15.81 -31.60
C PRO A 696 17.63 16.91 -31.69
N THR A 697 18.74 16.62 -32.39
CA THR A 697 19.87 17.56 -32.54
C THR A 697 19.60 18.71 -33.50
N ASN A 698 18.64 18.55 -34.41
CA ASN A 698 18.23 19.58 -35.38
C ASN A 698 17.22 20.59 -34.82
N ARG A 699 16.93 20.53 -33.52
CA ARG A 699 16.03 21.45 -32.81
C ARG A 699 16.68 21.91 -31.52
N PRO A 700 17.50 22.98 -31.57
CA PRO A 700 18.16 23.52 -30.39
C PRO A 700 17.14 23.89 -29.30
N ILE A 701 17.45 23.53 -28.06
CA ILE A 701 16.66 23.91 -26.91
C ILE A 701 17.15 25.27 -26.41
N THR A 702 16.25 26.25 -26.33
CA THR A 702 16.60 27.65 -26.02
C THR A 702 16.01 28.13 -24.69
N ALA A 703 15.01 27.43 -24.17
CA ALA A 703 14.37 27.75 -22.90
C ALA A 703 13.78 26.51 -22.23
N LEU A 704 13.56 26.62 -20.92
CA LEU A 704 12.71 25.70 -20.16
C LEU A 704 11.41 26.41 -19.79
N ARG A 705 10.26 25.77 -20.00
CA ARG A 705 8.97 26.22 -19.44
C ARG A 705 8.74 25.56 -18.10
N LEU A 706 8.35 26.34 -17.09
CA LEU A 706 8.02 25.85 -15.76
C LEU A 706 6.50 25.82 -15.60
N PHE A 707 5.96 24.67 -15.24
CA PHE A 707 4.60 24.54 -14.75
C PHE A 707 4.59 24.32 -13.26
N GLU A 708 3.61 24.93 -12.61
CA GLU A 708 3.14 24.49 -11.30
C GLU A 708 1.96 23.53 -11.47
N VAL A 709 2.01 22.40 -10.76
CA VAL A 709 0.89 21.48 -10.63
C VAL A 709 0.07 21.83 -9.40
N LEU A 710 -1.20 22.10 -9.63
CA LEU A 710 -2.16 22.49 -8.61
C LEU A 710 -2.66 21.27 -7.87
N MET A 711 -2.72 21.39 -6.55
CA MET A 711 -3.45 20.47 -5.71
C MET A 711 -4.90 20.38 -6.14
N LYS A 712 -5.43 19.17 -6.13
CA LYS A 712 -6.86 18.95 -6.34
C LYS A 712 -7.60 19.18 -5.03
N THR A 713 -8.66 19.98 -5.10
CA THR A 713 -9.37 20.50 -3.92
C THR A 713 -10.78 19.95 -3.79
N THR A 714 -11.20 19.12 -4.73
CA THR A 714 -12.49 18.41 -4.73
C THR A 714 -12.31 16.89 -4.67
N PRO A 715 -13.29 16.14 -4.16
CA PRO A 715 -13.29 14.67 -4.23
C PRO A 715 -13.66 14.18 -5.64
N ASN A 716 -13.28 12.94 -5.97
CA ASN A 716 -13.60 12.21 -7.22
C ASN A 716 -12.86 12.67 -8.48
N ILE A 717 -12.54 11.71 -9.34
CA ILE A 717 -11.95 11.95 -10.66
C ILE A 717 -12.86 12.84 -11.53
N ASP A 718 -12.26 13.79 -12.26
CA ASP A 718 -12.94 14.70 -13.21
C ASP A 718 -14.20 15.41 -12.67
N ALA A 719 -14.30 15.62 -11.35
CA ALA A 719 -15.39 16.31 -10.68
C ALA A 719 -14.87 17.49 -9.82
N PRO A 720 -14.64 18.68 -10.41
CA PRO A 720 -14.84 19.00 -11.82
C PRO A 720 -13.67 18.61 -12.72
N LYS A 721 -13.94 18.58 -14.02
CA LYS A 721 -12.94 18.37 -15.07
C LYS A 721 -12.14 19.65 -15.31
N VAL A 722 -10.84 19.52 -15.53
CA VAL A 722 -9.91 20.68 -15.74
C VAL A 722 -9.19 20.65 -17.09
N ALA A 723 -9.05 19.48 -17.70
CA ALA A 723 -8.36 19.27 -18.97
C ALA A 723 -8.99 18.11 -19.73
N ALA A 724 -8.59 17.90 -20.99
CA ALA A 724 -9.15 16.86 -21.86
C ALA A 724 -8.94 15.42 -21.33
N GLY A 725 -7.73 15.13 -20.86
CA GLY A 725 -7.32 13.82 -20.35
C GLY A 725 -8.06 13.41 -19.07
N LEU A 726 -8.34 12.12 -18.93
CA LEU A 726 -8.99 11.55 -17.75
C LEU A 726 -8.09 11.68 -16.51
N GLY A 727 -8.60 12.28 -15.42
CA GLY A 727 -7.85 12.43 -14.17
C GLY A 727 -6.66 13.38 -14.26
N ALA A 728 -6.71 14.33 -15.20
CA ALA A 728 -5.62 15.26 -15.46
C ALA A 728 -5.33 16.18 -14.25
N PRO A 729 -4.05 16.51 -14.00
CA PRO A 729 -3.70 17.48 -12.98
C PRO A 729 -4.09 18.90 -13.40
N GLY A 730 -4.54 19.70 -12.43
CA GLY A 730 -4.65 21.15 -12.60
C GLY A 730 -3.25 21.74 -12.70
N ARG A 731 -3.07 22.76 -13.55
CA ARG A 731 -1.75 23.32 -13.82
C ARG A 731 -1.81 24.81 -14.14
N GLN A 732 -0.71 25.51 -13.94
CA GLN A 732 -0.49 26.87 -14.41
C GLN A 732 0.97 27.06 -14.85
N VAL A 733 1.19 27.93 -15.85
CA VAL A 733 2.53 28.20 -16.39
C VAL A 733 3.14 29.32 -15.55
N LEU A 734 4.24 29.05 -14.86
CA LEU A 734 4.96 30.09 -14.13
C LEU A 734 5.69 31.02 -15.09
N GLY A 735 6.17 30.47 -16.21
CA GLY A 735 6.89 31.20 -17.24
C GLY A 735 8.03 30.39 -17.82
N THR A 736 9.03 31.08 -18.35
CA THR A 736 10.21 30.47 -18.98
C THR A 736 11.51 30.97 -18.37
N VAL A 737 12.55 30.15 -18.51
CA VAL A 737 13.93 30.48 -18.16
C VAL A 737 14.85 30.10 -19.32
N PRO A 738 15.93 30.87 -19.57
CA PRO A 738 16.80 30.62 -20.71
C PRO A 738 17.66 29.37 -20.52
N VAL A 739 17.91 28.67 -21.63
CA VAL A 739 18.96 27.66 -21.76
C VAL A 739 20.08 28.28 -22.59
N GLU A 740 21.31 28.20 -22.07
CA GLU A 740 22.50 28.74 -22.72
C GLU A 740 22.86 27.95 -23.98
N GLN A 741 23.70 28.52 -24.84
CA GLN A 741 24.15 27.85 -26.07
C GLN A 741 24.86 26.51 -25.83
N ASP A 742 25.50 26.34 -24.66
CA ASP A 742 26.12 25.07 -24.27
C ASP A 742 25.11 24.05 -23.72
N GLY A 743 23.82 24.39 -23.67
CA GLY A 743 22.74 23.55 -23.16
C GLY A 743 22.53 23.66 -21.65
N SER A 744 23.31 24.47 -20.94
CA SER A 744 23.17 24.64 -19.48
C SER A 744 22.05 25.60 -19.11
N ALA A 745 21.43 25.42 -17.94
CA ALA A 745 20.45 26.37 -17.40
C ALA A 745 20.63 26.54 -15.89
N TYR A 746 20.47 27.77 -15.39
CA TYR A 746 20.58 28.08 -13.96
C TYR A 746 19.53 29.12 -13.60
N PHE A 747 18.60 28.77 -12.71
CA PHE A 747 17.43 29.60 -12.43
C PHE A 747 16.89 29.44 -11.01
N GLU A 748 16.19 30.48 -10.55
CA GLU A 748 15.46 30.51 -9.29
C GLU A 748 14.01 30.05 -9.51
N ALA A 749 13.48 29.27 -8.57
CA ALA A 749 12.12 28.75 -8.60
C ALA A 749 11.46 28.87 -7.21
N PRO A 750 10.12 28.95 -7.14
CA PRO A 750 9.41 28.95 -5.86
C PRO A 750 9.63 27.64 -5.11
N ALA A 751 9.86 27.73 -3.81
CA ALA A 751 9.96 26.57 -2.94
C ALA A 751 8.57 26.17 -2.42
N GLY A 752 8.42 24.91 -1.99
CA GLY A 752 7.12 24.38 -1.57
C GLY A 752 6.13 24.15 -2.72
N THR A 753 6.57 24.31 -3.97
CA THR A 753 5.74 24.25 -5.16
C THR A 753 6.06 22.99 -5.96
N PRO A 754 5.06 22.16 -6.33
CA PRO A 754 5.23 21.04 -7.25
C PRO A 754 5.40 21.55 -8.68
N LEU A 755 6.53 21.24 -9.29
CA LEU A 755 6.94 21.76 -10.59
C LEU A 755 7.21 20.64 -11.59
N TYR A 756 6.86 20.88 -12.86
CA TYR A 756 7.46 20.16 -13.97
C TYR A 756 7.99 21.09 -15.05
N LEU A 757 8.90 20.55 -15.86
CA LEU A 757 9.65 21.30 -16.87
C LEU A 757 9.33 20.79 -18.28
N GLN A 758 9.36 21.70 -19.25
CA GLN A 758 9.40 21.38 -20.68
C GLN A 758 10.64 21.98 -21.33
N ALA A 759 11.34 21.21 -22.16
CA ALA A 759 12.41 21.70 -23.01
C ALA A 759 11.80 22.33 -24.27
N LEU A 760 12.06 23.61 -24.53
CA LEU A 760 11.47 24.37 -25.63
C LEU A 760 12.45 24.65 -26.76
N ASP A 761 11.98 24.52 -28.00
CA ASP A 761 12.74 25.02 -29.16
C ASP A 761 12.67 26.55 -29.29
N GLU A 762 13.39 27.10 -30.27
CA GLU A 762 13.47 28.54 -30.56
C GLU A 762 12.12 29.24 -30.79
N LYS A 763 11.05 28.49 -31.09
CA LYS A 763 9.69 29.03 -31.29
C LYS A 763 8.79 28.82 -30.06
N GLY A 764 9.37 28.44 -28.93
CA GLY A 764 8.63 28.23 -27.67
C GLY A 764 7.76 26.97 -27.67
N ARG A 765 8.08 25.96 -28.48
CA ARG A 765 7.31 24.70 -28.59
C ARG A 765 7.99 23.60 -27.78
N ALA A 766 7.23 22.84 -27.01
CA ALA A 766 7.77 21.74 -26.21
C ALA A 766 8.30 20.60 -27.11
N VAL A 767 9.60 20.35 -27.02
CA VAL A 767 10.27 19.20 -27.65
C VAL A 767 10.11 17.95 -26.77
N GLN A 768 10.23 18.13 -25.46
CA GLN A 768 10.05 17.06 -24.46
C GLN A 768 9.43 17.64 -23.19
N THR A 769 8.58 16.84 -22.54
CA THR A 769 7.90 17.19 -21.29
C THR A 769 8.29 16.21 -20.19
N MET A 770 8.70 16.72 -19.04
CA MET A 770 8.85 15.92 -17.83
C MET A 770 7.47 15.46 -17.34
N ARG A 771 7.25 14.14 -17.30
CA ARG A 771 6.01 13.50 -16.84
C ARG A 771 6.14 12.99 -15.40
N SER A 772 6.66 13.84 -14.53
CA SER A 772 6.94 13.61 -13.11
C SER A 772 6.96 14.98 -12.42
N LEU A 773 7.16 15.02 -11.10
CA LEU A 773 7.24 16.27 -10.35
C LEU A 773 8.48 16.38 -9.47
N ILE A 774 9.00 17.60 -9.45
CA ILE A 774 10.06 18.04 -8.55
C ILE A 774 9.54 19.18 -7.68
N TYR A 775 10.21 19.43 -6.56
CA TYR A 775 9.97 20.59 -5.72
C TYR A 775 11.27 20.93 -4.98
N LEU A 776 11.30 22.12 -4.40
CA LEU A 776 12.41 22.60 -3.57
C LEU A 776 11.94 22.84 -2.15
N GLN A 777 12.78 22.51 -1.17
CA GLN A 777 12.72 23.12 0.15
C GLN A 777 13.11 24.61 0.04
N PRO A 778 12.59 25.48 0.92
CA PRO A 778 13.03 26.88 0.96
C PRO A 778 14.54 26.98 1.19
N GLY A 779 15.25 27.62 0.27
CA GLY A 779 16.69 27.77 0.28
C GLY A 779 17.48 26.62 -0.34
N GLU A 780 16.81 25.62 -0.90
CA GLU A 780 17.47 24.48 -1.52
C GLU A 780 18.14 24.83 -2.85
N MET A 781 19.24 24.14 -3.14
CA MET A 781 19.87 24.11 -4.45
C MET A 781 19.86 22.67 -4.98
N GLU A 782 19.25 22.50 -6.14
CA GLU A 782 19.15 21.22 -6.84
C GLU A 782 19.89 21.27 -8.17
N SER A 783 20.49 20.15 -8.55
CA SER A 783 21.18 20.03 -9.84
C SER A 783 20.90 18.71 -10.53
N CYS A 784 20.79 18.74 -11.86
CA CYS A 784 20.76 17.56 -12.72
C CYS A 784 21.82 17.66 -13.83
N ILE A 785 22.25 16.50 -14.32
CA ILE A 785 23.16 16.44 -15.45
C ILE A 785 22.43 16.84 -16.73
N GLY A 786 21.22 16.30 -16.92
CA GLY A 786 20.51 16.35 -18.18
C GLY A 786 18.99 16.28 -18.06
N CYS A 787 18.32 16.22 -19.22
CA CYS A 787 16.88 16.07 -19.31
C CYS A 787 16.52 14.57 -19.24
N HIS A 788 16.31 14.06 -18.03
CA HIS A 788 16.16 12.62 -17.78
C HIS A 788 17.38 11.83 -18.28
N GLU A 789 18.62 12.29 -18.09
CA GLU A 789 19.80 11.58 -18.59
C GLU A 789 19.80 10.09 -18.21
N HIS A 790 20.48 9.27 -19.03
CA HIS A 790 20.57 7.83 -18.75
C HIS A 790 21.24 7.61 -17.39
N ARG A 791 20.45 7.17 -16.39
CA ARG A 791 20.85 7.20 -14.96
C ARG A 791 21.98 6.24 -14.60
N MET A 792 22.24 5.25 -15.46
CA MET A 792 23.38 4.34 -15.31
C MET A 792 24.62 4.80 -16.10
N ALA A 793 24.50 5.85 -16.91
CA ALA A 793 25.63 6.39 -17.66
C ALA A 793 26.50 7.25 -16.73
N LYS A 794 27.83 7.11 -16.88
CA LYS A 794 28.79 7.92 -16.13
C LYS A 794 28.99 9.27 -16.84
N THR A 795 28.05 10.19 -16.65
CA THR A 795 28.16 11.55 -17.19
C THR A 795 28.54 12.52 -16.07
N GLN A 796 29.63 13.26 -16.27
CA GLN A 796 30.08 14.25 -15.31
C GLN A 796 29.38 15.60 -15.56
N PRO A 797 29.04 16.37 -14.51
CA PRO A 797 28.58 17.74 -14.68
C PRO A 797 29.65 18.59 -15.37
N ARG A 798 29.24 19.56 -16.20
CA ARG A 798 30.16 20.46 -16.89
C ARG A 798 30.69 21.52 -15.92
N ALA A 799 31.96 21.41 -15.55
CA ALA A 799 32.63 22.34 -14.63
C ALA A 799 32.65 23.81 -15.11
N HIS A 800 32.52 24.05 -16.42
CA HIS A 800 32.56 25.39 -17.03
C HIS A 800 31.26 25.78 -17.73
N ALA A 801 30.12 25.19 -17.32
CA ALA A 801 28.80 25.53 -17.84
C ALA A 801 28.57 27.05 -17.86
N HIS A 802 28.02 27.56 -18.95
CA HIS A 802 27.80 29.00 -19.13
C HIS A 802 26.85 29.57 -18.09
N ALA A 803 25.81 28.82 -17.72
CA ALA A 803 24.73 29.31 -16.86
C ALA A 803 25.20 29.65 -15.43
N ILE A 804 26.21 28.96 -14.90
CA ILE A 804 26.74 29.20 -13.54
C ILE A 804 27.72 30.38 -13.47
N ARG A 805 28.09 30.98 -14.61
CA ARG A 805 28.94 32.19 -14.65
C ARG A 805 28.17 33.48 -14.34
N ARG A 806 26.85 33.37 -14.17
CA ARG A 806 25.95 34.48 -13.84
C ARG A 806 25.03 34.12 -12.68
N LYS A 807 24.33 35.12 -12.16
CA LYS A 807 23.27 34.92 -11.17
C LYS A 807 22.14 34.04 -11.76
N PRO A 808 21.42 33.26 -10.94
CA PRO A 808 20.32 32.44 -11.41
C PRO A 808 19.27 33.33 -12.11
N SER A 809 18.78 32.88 -13.26
CA SER A 809 17.71 33.57 -13.98
C SER A 809 16.45 33.65 -13.13
N LYS A 810 15.77 34.79 -13.21
CA LYS A 810 14.37 34.89 -12.79
C LYS A 810 13.47 34.33 -13.89
N ILE A 811 12.28 33.88 -13.49
CA ILE A 811 11.26 33.37 -14.41
C ILE A 811 10.68 34.57 -15.19
N THR A 812 10.73 34.51 -16.52
CA THR A 812 10.01 35.43 -17.39
C THR A 812 8.55 34.98 -17.47
N PRO A 813 7.57 35.79 -17.06
CA PRO A 813 6.16 35.37 -17.04
C PRO A 813 5.67 34.91 -18.42
N GLY A 814 4.81 33.90 -18.43
CA GLY A 814 4.13 33.45 -19.65
C GLY A 814 3.02 34.41 -20.11
N PRO A 815 2.39 34.14 -21.25
CA PRO A 815 1.32 34.98 -21.80
C PRO A 815 0.10 35.06 -20.86
N GLU A 816 -0.67 36.14 -20.96
CA GLU A 816 -1.91 36.31 -20.20
C GLU A 816 -2.87 35.13 -20.41
N GLY A 817 -3.48 34.65 -19.33
CA GLY A 817 -4.34 33.47 -19.34
C GLY A 817 -3.58 32.14 -19.14
N SER A 818 -2.26 32.16 -18.98
CA SER A 818 -1.46 30.97 -18.63
C SER A 818 -1.29 30.76 -17.11
N LYS A 819 -1.51 31.81 -16.29
CA LYS A 819 -1.47 31.79 -14.82
C LYS A 819 -2.54 32.68 -14.17
N PRO A 820 -3.58 32.11 -13.53
CA PRO A 820 -3.97 30.70 -13.63
C PRO A 820 -4.36 30.34 -15.06
N PHE A 821 -4.19 29.08 -15.43
CA PHE A 821 -4.49 28.64 -16.79
C PHE A 821 -5.97 28.85 -17.14
N SER A 822 -6.25 29.45 -18.29
CA SER A 822 -7.60 29.74 -18.78
C SER A 822 -7.60 29.74 -20.30
N TYR A 823 -8.14 28.68 -20.91
CA TYR A 823 -8.26 28.61 -22.36
C TYR A 823 -9.05 29.80 -22.96
N PRO A 824 -10.17 30.25 -22.36
CA PRO A 824 -10.90 31.42 -22.87
C PRO A 824 -10.12 32.73 -22.85
N ARG A 825 -9.14 32.91 -21.95
CA ARG A 825 -8.27 34.10 -21.95
C ARG A 825 -7.02 33.92 -22.78
N LEU A 826 -6.52 32.69 -22.86
CA LEU A 826 -5.27 32.37 -23.55
C LEU A 826 -5.45 32.26 -25.07
N VAL A 827 -6.47 31.51 -25.52
CA VAL A 827 -6.63 31.07 -26.91
C VAL A 827 -7.81 31.73 -27.62
N GLN A 828 -8.97 31.86 -26.96
CA GLN A 828 -10.17 32.39 -27.61
C GLN A 828 -9.99 33.76 -28.27
N PRO A 829 -9.22 34.73 -27.70
CA PRO A 829 -9.02 36.04 -28.34
C PRO A 829 -8.36 35.93 -29.74
N ILE A 830 -7.51 34.93 -29.95
CA ILE A 830 -6.87 34.66 -31.24
C ILE A 830 -7.91 34.14 -32.23
N LEU A 831 -8.76 33.23 -31.76
CA LEU A 831 -9.81 32.63 -32.59
C LEU A 831 -10.86 33.68 -32.98
N ASP A 832 -11.26 34.55 -32.07
CA ASP A 832 -12.23 35.61 -32.33
C ASP A 832 -11.71 36.58 -33.39
N LYS A 833 -10.41 36.93 -33.32
CA LYS A 833 -9.75 37.82 -34.26
C LYS A 833 -9.57 37.21 -35.65
N HIS A 834 -9.17 35.95 -35.73
CA HIS A 834 -8.65 35.37 -36.98
C HIS A 834 -9.52 34.25 -37.57
N CYS A 835 -10.33 33.56 -36.78
CA CYS A 835 -10.96 32.30 -37.17
C CYS A 835 -12.49 32.35 -37.17
N VAL A 836 -13.12 32.99 -36.17
CA VAL A 836 -14.57 32.93 -35.94
C VAL A 836 -15.37 33.47 -37.12
N SER A 837 -14.90 34.49 -37.82
CA SER A 837 -15.59 35.05 -38.99
C SER A 837 -15.90 34.01 -40.08
N CYS A 838 -15.08 32.96 -40.20
CA CYS A 838 -15.28 31.84 -41.13
C CYS A 838 -15.78 30.55 -40.45
N HIS A 839 -15.72 30.50 -39.11
CA HIS A 839 -15.96 29.35 -38.23
C HIS A 839 -17.00 29.65 -37.14
N ASP A 840 -18.03 30.43 -37.44
CA ASP A 840 -19.08 30.82 -36.50
C ASP A 840 -20.19 29.76 -36.31
N GLY A 841 -20.07 28.65 -37.03
CA GLY A 841 -21.06 27.56 -37.03
C GLY A 841 -22.21 27.73 -38.02
N LYS A 842 -22.24 28.80 -38.84
CA LYS A 842 -23.28 28.99 -39.87
C LYS A 842 -23.03 28.17 -41.13
N VAL A 843 -21.77 27.89 -41.45
CA VAL A 843 -21.41 27.09 -42.64
C VAL A 843 -21.35 25.60 -42.27
N PRO A 844 -22.14 24.73 -42.91
CA PRO A 844 -22.12 23.30 -42.64
C PRO A 844 -20.73 22.69 -42.82
N LYS A 845 -20.40 21.67 -42.00
CA LYS A 845 -19.13 20.93 -42.00
C LYS A 845 -17.88 21.72 -41.58
N ARG A 846 -17.96 23.05 -41.34
CA ARG A 846 -16.87 23.79 -40.68
C ARG A 846 -16.98 23.62 -39.17
N PRO A 847 -15.85 23.47 -38.44
CA PRO A 847 -15.89 23.48 -36.99
C PRO A 847 -16.36 24.84 -36.48
N ASN A 848 -17.18 24.85 -35.43
CA ASN A 848 -17.59 26.06 -34.73
C ASN A 848 -16.52 26.44 -33.70
N LEU A 849 -15.86 27.58 -33.92
CA LEU A 849 -14.74 28.08 -33.11
C LEU A 849 -15.12 29.25 -32.20
N THR A 850 -16.42 29.47 -31.97
CA THR A 850 -16.89 30.47 -31.01
C THR A 850 -16.57 30.07 -29.57
N GLY A 851 -16.40 31.07 -28.70
CA GLY A 851 -16.21 30.89 -27.26
C GLY A 851 -17.46 30.46 -26.49
N ALA A 852 -18.58 30.20 -27.18
CA ALA A 852 -19.82 29.81 -26.53
C ALA A 852 -19.67 28.50 -25.74
N PRO A 853 -20.29 28.37 -24.54
CA PRO A 853 -20.26 27.14 -23.77
C PRO A 853 -20.81 25.92 -24.52
N GLU A 854 -20.16 24.77 -24.32
CA GLU A 854 -20.62 23.45 -24.79
C GLU A 854 -20.13 22.35 -23.84
N GLY A 855 -21.04 21.85 -23.00
CA GLY A 855 -20.70 20.91 -21.93
C GLY A 855 -19.88 21.60 -20.84
N TRP A 856 -18.72 21.02 -20.51
CA TRP A 856 -17.82 21.53 -19.47
C TRP A 856 -16.82 22.58 -19.97
N ALA A 857 -16.73 22.81 -21.28
CA ALA A 857 -15.76 23.69 -21.95
C ALA A 857 -16.45 24.59 -23.00
N SER A 858 -15.69 25.27 -23.85
CA SER A 858 -16.23 26.03 -24.99
C SER A 858 -16.34 25.18 -26.28
N ARG A 859 -17.19 25.60 -27.21
CA ARG A 859 -17.30 24.98 -28.56
C ARG A 859 -15.95 24.93 -29.27
N SER A 860 -15.21 26.03 -29.23
CA SER A 860 -13.87 26.12 -29.84
C SER A 860 -12.89 25.10 -29.27
N PHE A 861 -12.86 24.92 -27.94
CA PHE A 861 -12.00 23.92 -27.32
C PHE A 861 -12.40 22.51 -27.77
N ASN A 862 -13.69 22.17 -27.68
CA ASN A 862 -14.19 20.85 -28.09
C ASN A 862 -13.94 20.54 -29.56
N ALA A 863 -13.93 21.55 -30.42
CA ALA A 863 -13.59 21.41 -31.83
C ALA A 863 -12.08 21.19 -32.03
N LEU A 864 -11.24 22.01 -31.40
CA LEU A 864 -9.79 22.01 -31.65
C LEU A 864 -9.05 20.89 -30.93
N ILE A 865 -9.48 20.49 -29.73
CA ILE A 865 -8.78 19.47 -28.93
C ILE A 865 -8.67 18.11 -29.64
N LYS A 866 -9.59 17.83 -30.58
CA LYS A 866 -9.56 16.64 -31.44
C LYS A 866 -8.36 16.61 -32.40
N HIS A 867 -7.71 17.74 -32.60
CA HIS A 867 -6.54 17.93 -33.46
C HIS A 867 -5.27 18.26 -32.66
N VAL A 868 -5.33 18.16 -31.34
CA VAL A 868 -4.19 18.31 -30.43
C VAL A 868 -3.74 16.93 -29.99
N ALA A 869 -2.43 16.67 -30.06
CA ALA A 869 -1.83 15.47 -29.51
C ALA A 869 -1.64 15.66 -28.00
N TYR A 870 -2.43 14.98 -27.18
CA TYR A 870 -2.33 14.99 -25.72
C TYR A 870 -2.34 13.54 -25.17
N SER A 871 -1.85 13.39 -23.95
CA SER A 871 -1.79 12.13 -23.21
C SER A 871 -3.03 11.98 -22.32
N SER A 872 -3.65 10.79 -22.32
CA SER A 872 -4.75 10.42 -21.41
C SER A 872 -4.68 8.95 -21.00
N TRP A 873 -4.89 8.67 -19.71
CA TRP A 873 -4.77 7.31 -19.14
C TRP A 873 -5.67 6.26 -19.79
N ASN A 874 -6.83 6.66 -20.28
CA ASN A 874 -7.75 5.78 -20.99
C ASN A 874 -7.60 5.81 -22.53
N ALA A 875 -6.56 6.47 -23.06
CA ALA A 875 -6.32 6.50 -24.49
C ALA A 875 -5.87 5.11 -25.01
N PRO A 876 -6.14 4.77 -26.28
CA PRO A 876 -5.80 3.46 -26.85
C PRO A 876 -4.32 3.06 -26.74
N ASN A 877 -3.43 4.06 -26.64
CA ASN A 877 -1.99 3.91 -26.53
C ASN A 877 -1.46 4.04 -25.09
N GLN A 878 -2.34 4.06 -24.09
CA GLN A 878 -2.00 4.06 -22.66
C GLN A 878 -0.92 5.11 -22.31
N ASN A 879 -1.09 6.35 -22.79
CA ASN A 879 -0.16 7.46 -22.58
C ASN A 879 1.28 7.33 -23.14
N TYR A 880 1.58 6.46 -24.10
CA TYR A 880 2.96 6.28 -24.61
C TYR A 880 3.98 5.95 -23.51
N GLU A 881 3.63 4.96 -22.72
CA GLU A 881 4.41 4.50 -21.60
C GLU A 881 5.36 3.33 -21.99
N PRO A 882 6.33 2.97 -21.13
CA PRO A 882 6.72 3.65 -19.89
C PRO A 882 7.56 4.90 -20.16
N LEU A 883 8.09 5.03 -21.38
CA LEU A 883 8.98 6.08 -21.83
C LEU A 883 8.38 6.76 -23.06
N THR A 884 8.32 8.10 -23.07
CA THR A 884 7.77 8.86 -24.19
C THR A 884 8.85 9.50 -25.03
N GLU A 885 8.87 9.14 -26.31
CA GLU A 885 9.73 9.77 -27.30
C GLU A 885 9.45 11.28 -27.41
N PRO A 886 10.48 12.11 -27.65
CA PRO A 886 10.30 13.53 -27.98
C PRO A 886 9.35 13.73 -29.16
N LEU A 887 8.73 14.92 -29.22
CA LEU A 887 7.81 15.33 -30.30
C LEU A 887 6.49 14.55 -30.40
N ARG A 888 6.17 13.66 -29.45
CA ARG A 888 4.97 12.80 -29.52
C ARG A 888 3.66 13.52 -29.22
N PHE A 889 3.65 14.42 -28.25
CA PHE A 889 2.48 15.20 -27.84
C PHE A 889 2.84 16.68 -27.69
N GLY A 890 1.86 17.51 -27.35
CA GLY A 890 2.01 18.96 -27.35
C GLY A 890 1.90 19.56 -28.75
N ALA A 891 2.34 20.80 -28.91
CA ALA A 891 2.25 21.55 -30.17
C ALA A 891 2.92 20.79 -31.33
N LEU A 892 4.15 20.30 -31.14
CA LEU A 892 4.91 19.61 -32.20
C LEU A 892 4.30 18.27 -32.63
N GLY A 893 3.62 17.58 -31.72
CA GLY A 893 2.89 16.35 -32.03
C GLY A 893 1.53 16.60 -32.69
N SER A 894 1.00 17.82 -32.61
CA SER A 894 -0.39 18.13 -32.97
C SER A 894 -0.60 18.34 -34.49
N PRO A 895 -1.57 17.66 -35.11
CA PRO A 895 -2.03 17.98 -36.47
C PRO A 895 -2.45 19.45 -36.64
N LEU A 896 -3.01 20.05 -35.59
CA LEU A 896 -3.43 21.45 -35.60
C LEU A 896 -2.26 22.40 -35.89
N LEU A 897 -1.12 22.22 -35.23
CA LEU A 897 0.06 23.06 -35.47
C LEU A 897 0.52 22.96 -36.93
N LYS A 898 0.63 21.73 -37.45
CA LYS A 898 1.07 21.48 -38.84
C LYS A 898 0.16 22.15 -39.86
N LEU A 899 -1.15 22.11 -39.62
CA LEU A 899 -2.12 22.79 -40.47
C LEU A 899 -1.93 24.31 -40.45
N LEU A 900 -1.75 24.90 -39.27
CA LEU A 900 -1.59 26.35 -39.13
C LEU A 900 -0.25 26.83 -39.71
N GLU A 901 0.85 26.09 -39.51
CA GLU A 901 2.16 26.42 -40.10
C GLU A 901 2.16 26.32 -41.63
N SER A 902 1.33 25.45 -42.21
CA SER A 902 1.16 25.34 -43.67
C SER A 902 0.36 26.52 -44.27
N GLY A 903 -0.25 27.35 -43.42
CA GLY A 903 -1.13 28.44 -43.81
C GLY A 903 -2.60 28.04 -43.83
N HIS A 904 -3.48 28.95 -43.40
CA HIS A 904 -4.93 28.77 -43.43
C HIS A 904 -5.63 30.05 -43.88
N GLY A 905 -6.07 30.07 -45.15
CA GLY A 905 -6.65 31.27 -45.75
C GLY A 905 -5.64 32.44 -45.82
N LYS A 906 -6.07 33.62 -45.37
CA LYS A 906 -5.23 34.84 -45.31
C LYS A 906 -4.71 35.14 -43.89
N VAL A 907 -4.88 34.22 -42.95
CA VAL A 907 -4.50 34.42 -41.55
C VAL A 907 -2.97 34.49 -41.41
N LYS A 908 -2.49 35.49 -40.67
CA LYS A 908 -1.09 35.62 -40.24
C LYS A 908 -1.08 35.92 -38.75
N LEU A 909 -0.45 35.05 -37.98
CA LEU A 909 -0.35 35.18 -36.53
C LEU A 909 0.94 35.91 -36.13
N THR A 910 0.86 36.73 -35.10
CA THR A 910 2.03 37.38 -34.47
C THR A 910 2.83 36.39 -33.63
N PRO A 911 4.08 36.71 -33.24
CA PRO A 911 4.84 35.86 -32.31
C PRO A 911 4.11 35.57 -30.97
N ASP A 912 3.45 36.56 -30.37
CA ASP A 912 2.63 36.38 -29.15
C ASP A 912 1.44 35.43 -29.38
N GLU A 913 0.74 35.58 -30.50
CA GLU A 913 -0.38 34.70 -30.86
C GLU A 913 0.09 33.25 -31.06
N TRP A 914 1.28 33.05 -31.65
CA TRP A 914 1.90 31.73 -31.73
C TRP A 914 2.27 31.16 -30.36
N GLU A 915 2.89 31.96 -29.49
CA GLU A 915 3.27 31.52 -28.14
C GLU A 915 2.07 31.03 -27.33
N ARG A 916 0.94 31.75 -27.40
CA ARG A 916 -0.32 31.38 -26.74
C ARG A 916 -0.87 30.04 -27.22
N LEU A 917 -0.93 29.82 -28.54
CA LEU A 917 -1.39 28.56 -29.13
C LEU A 917 -0.47 27.39 -28.77
N ASN A 918 0.84 27.60 -28.87
CA ASN A 918 1.84 26.59 -28.51
C ASN A 918 1.75 26.22 -27.04
N THR A 919 1.66 27.22 -26.16
CA THR A 919 1.51 27.02 -24.70
C THR A 919 0.27 26.20 -24.36
N TRP A 920 -0.87 26.46 -25.03
CA TRP A 920 -2.08 25.67 -24.80
C TRP A 920 -1.93 24.21 -25.26
N MET A 921 -1.45 23.99 -26.47
CA MET A 921 -1.25 22.63 -26.99
C MET A 921 -0.26 21.85 -26.11
N ASP A 922 0.81 22.51 -25.66
CA ASP A 922 1.84 21.93 -24.78
C ASP A 922 1.35 21.66 -23.34
N ALA A 923 0.26 22.30 -22.89
CA ALA A 923 -0.32 22.12 -21.56
C ALA A 923 -1.22 20.87 -21.45
N ASN A 924 -0.98 19.86 -22.29
CA ASN A 924 -1.71 18.58 -22.34
C ASN A 924 -3.25 18.72 -22.40
N GLY A 925 -3.75 19.71 -23.16
CA GLY A 925 -5.19 19.92 -23.33
C GLY A 925 -5.89 20.51 -22.11
N ALA A 926 -5.20 21.33 -21.31
CA ALA A 926 -5.80 22.09 -20.22
C ALA A 926 -6.86 23.08 -20.71
N PHE A 927 -7.91 23.28 -19.90
CA PHE A 927 -8.93 24.31 -20.11
C PHE A 927 -9.03 25.25 -18.89
N TYR A 928 -9.07 24.68 -17.69
CA TYR A 928 -9.17 25.41 -16.42
C TYR A 928 -7.88 25.30 -15.59
N GLY A 929 -7.62 26.34 -14.82
CA GLY A 929 -6.51 26.46 -13.86
C GLY A 929 -7.00 26.40 -12.41
N THR A 930 -8.11 25.72 -12.17
CA THR A 930 -8.76 25.62 -10.85
C THR A 930 -9.70 24.42 -10.78
N PHE A 931 -9.81 23.81 -9.60
CA PHE A 931 -10.80 22.79 -9.27
C PHE A 931 -12.07 23.36 -8.61
N ASP A 932 -12.11 24.68 -8.36
CA ASP A 932 -13.30 25.37 -7.84
C ASP A 932 -14.32 25.61 -8.96
N VAL A 933 -15.51 25.01 -8.84
CA VAL A 933 -16.58 25.06 -9.84
C VAL A 933 -17.09 26.48 -10.10
N GLN A 934 -17.13 27.37 -9.11
CA GLN A 934 -17.56 28.75 -9.32
C GLN A 934 -16.49 29.56 -10.05
N LYS A 935 -15.22 29.33 -9.74
CA LYS A 935 -14.10 29.92 -10.49
C LYS A 935 -14.04 29.38 -11.92
N GLN A 936 -14.37 28.10 -12.15
CA GLN A 936 -14.48 27.56 -13.52
C GLN A 936 -15.56 28.27 -14.35
N LYS A 937 -16.73 28.58 -13.77
CA LYS A 937 -17.77 29.35 -14.47
C LYS A 937 -17.27 30.73 -14.93
N LYS A 938 -16.54 31.43 -14.05
CA LYS A 938 -15.89 32.71 -14.37
C LYS A 938 -14.87 32.55 -15.50
N GLN A 939 -13.99 31.55 -15.40
CA GLN A 939 -13.01 31.28 -16.47
C GLN A 939 -13.68 30.94 -17.80
N LEU A 940 -14.78 30.20 -17.81
CA LEU A 940 -15.56 29.87 -19.02
C LEU A 940 -16.13 31.13 -19.70
N GLN A 941 -16.42 32.17 -18.92
CA GLN A 941 -16.87 33.48 -19.39
C GLN A 941 -15.71 34.40 -19.80
N GLY A 942 -14.45 33.96 -19.67
CA GLY A 942 -13.26 34.76 -19.95
C GLY A 942 -12.85 35.70 -18.81
N GLU A 943 -13.45 35.59 -17.63
CA GLU A 943 -13.14 36.43 -16.48
C GLU A 943 -11.84 36.01 -15.77
N ASP A 944 -11.21 36.97 -15.10
CA ASP A 944 -10.11 36.72 -14.18
C ASP A 944 -10.60 36.15 -12.84
N ILE A 945 -9.88 35.16 -12.32
CA ILE A 945 -10.14 34.56 -11.00
C ILE A 945 -9.05 34.90 -9.98
N GLY A 946 -8.11 35.78 -10.34
CA GLY A 946 -6.99 36.20 -9.52
C GLY A 946 -5.92 35.12 -9.41
N THR A 947 -4.99 35.34 -8.47
CA THR A 947 -3.91 34.37 -8.21
C THR A 947 -4.46 33.13 -7.52
N ILE A 948 -4.14 31.95 -8.06
CA ILE A 948 -4.35 30.67 -7.38
C ILE A 948 -3.09 30.34 -6.59
N LEU A 949 -3.24 30.29 -5.27
CA LEU A 949 -2.21 29.78 -4.38
C LEU A 949 -2.41 28.28 -4.22
N ASN A 950 -1.34 27.53 -4.45
CA ASN A 950 -1.29 26.11 -4.18
C ASN A 950 -0.98 25.87 -2.70
N THR A 951 -1.80 26.48 -1.85
CA THR A 951 -1.91 26.11 -0.44
C THR A 951 -2.90 24.97 -0.34
N PRO A 952 -2.78 24.07 0.66
CA PRO A 952 -3.88 23.19 1.00
C PRO A 952 -5.10 24.08 1.07
N ASP A 953 -6.13 23.79 0.28
CA ASP A 953 -7.45 24.33 0.54
C ASP A 953 -7.89 23.74 1.89
N GLY A 954 -7.36 24.34 2.95
CA GLY A 954 -7.81 24.20 4.33
C GLY A 954 -8.87 25.25 4.61
N LEU A 955 -9.64 25.65 3.58
CA LEU A 955 -10.85 26.47 3.71
C LEU A 955 -11.89 25.65 4.47
N ALA A 956 -11.73 25.57 5.78
CA ALA A 956 -12.85 25.28 6.65
C ALA A 956 -13.68 26.55 6.75
N THR A 957 -14.99 26.43 6.67
CA THR A 957 -15.90 27.55 6.95
C THR A 957 -16.70 27.17 8.19
N ASP A 958 -16.68 28.01 9.24
CA ASP A 958 -17.54 27.73 10.39
C ASP A 958 -19.01 28.11 10.10
N ALA A 959 -19.92 27.75 11.00
CA ALA A 959 -21.35 28.04 10.86
C ALA A 959 -21.69 29.55 10.79
N LYS A 960 -20.71 30.43 11.07
CA LYS A 960 -20.84 31.89 10.97
C LYS A 960 -20.22 32.46 9.70
N GLY A 961 -19.73 31.60 8.80
CA GLY A 961 -19.14 31.99 7.53
C GLY A 961 -17.66 32.35 7.60
N HIS A 962 -16.99 32.24 8.75
CA HIS A 962 -15.56 32.55 8.84
C HIS A 962 -14.74 31.53 8.08
N VAL A 963 -13.76 32.01 7.32
CA VAL A 963 -12.92 31.16 6.47
C VAL A 963 -11.60 30.91 7.16
N TYR A 964 -11.26 29.65 7.38
CA TYR A 964 -10.00 29.24 7.98
C TYR A 964 -9.04 28.83 6.88
N LEU A 965 -7.74 29.06 7.02
CA LEU A 965 -6.72 28.66 6.07
C LEU A 965 -5.56 28.07 6.87
N SER A 966 -5.21 26.82 6.61
CA SER A 966 -3.92 26.30 7.06
C SER A 966 -2.84 26.98 6.22
N ALA A 967 -2.07 27.91 6.80
CA ALA A 967 -0.99 28.52 6.05
C ALA A 967 0.10 27.47 5.75
N VAL A 968 0.51 27.40 4.49
CA VAL A 968 1.83 26.90 4.13
C VAL A 968 2.81 28.02 4.40
N ASN A 969 3.84 27.71 5.18
CA ASN A 969 5.16 28.36 5.24
C ASN A 969 5.20 29.86 4.87
N GLY A 970 5.09 30.72 5.87
CA GLY A 970 5.50 32.12 5.83
C GLY A 970 6.69 32.34 6.78
N VAL A 971 7.69 33.05 6.28
CA VAL A 971 9.04 33.26 6.82
C VAL A 971 9.06 34.07 8.15
N ASP A 972 9.38 33.42 9.27
CA ASP A 972 10.43 33.83 10.23
C ASP A 972 10.72 32.71 11.24
N GLY A 973 11.87 32.81 11.92
CA GLY A 973 12.56 31.71 12.60
C GLY A 973 11.99 31.24 13.96
N THR A 974 10.75 31.57 14.34
CA THR A 974 10.25 31.24 15.69
C THR A 974 8.73 30.99 15.80
N TYR A 975 8.04 30.23 14.94
CA TYR A 975 6.57 30.06 15.13
C TYR A 975 5.95 28.66 14.86
N PRO A 976 4.89 28.28 15.61
CA PRO A 976 4.09 27.08 15.41
C PRO A 976 3.13 27.28 14.22
N GLY A 977 2.78 26.21 13.50
CA GLY A 977 1.83 26.29 12.38
C GLY A 977 0.55 27.05 12.77
N HIS A 978 0.29 28.16 12.09
CA HIS A 978 -0.87 29.02 12.33
C HIS A 978 -1.99 28.68 11.34
N ILE A 979 -3.19 28.46 11.88
CA ILE A 979 -4.42 28.49 11.09
C ILE A 979 -4.82 29.96 11.02
N TRP A 980 -5.00 30.52 9.84
CA TRP A 980 -5.50 31.89 9.66
C TRP A 980 -7.02 31.86 9.59
N ARG A 981 -7.72 32.73 10.30
CA ARG A 981 -9.18 32.92 10.23
C ARG A 981 -9.48 34.27 9.61
N MET A 982 -10.17 34.28 8.49
CA MET A 982 -10.85 35.43 7.92
C MET A 982 -12.23 35.57 8.56
N ASP A 983 -12.47 36.72 9.19
CA ASP A 983 -13.79 37.09 9.68
C ASP A 983 -14.71 37.45 8.49
N ALA A 984 -15.95 36.96 8.52
CA ALA A 984 -16.86 36.94 7.38
C ALA A 984 -17.59 38.25 7.22
N ALA A 985 -17.79 38.96 8.33
CA ALA A 985 -18.46 40.26 8.35
C ALA A 985 -17.49 41.39 8.01
N SER A 986 -16.24 41.28 8.47
CA SER A 986 -15.24 42.34 8.30
C SER A 986 -14.22 42.08 7.19
N GLY A 987 -14.08 40.83 6.72
CA GLY A 987 -13.06 40.44 5.74
C GLY A 987 -11.62 40.47 6.27
N GLN A 988 -11.42 40.72 7.57
CA GLN A 988 -10.08 40.81 8.17
C GLN A 988 -9.52 39.43 8.55
N TRP A 989 -8.23 39.24 8.30
CA TRP A 989 -7.49 38.02 8.66
C TRP A 989 -6.90 38.12 10.06
N SER A 990 -6.95 37.01 10.81
CA SER A 990 -6.40 36.88 12.15
C SER A 990 -5.77 35.50 12.36
N VAL A 991 -4.80 35.38 13.26
CA VAL A 991 -4.15 34.11 13.59
C VAL A 991 -5.01 33.33 14.61
N PHE A 992 -5.43 32.12 14.25
CA PHE A 992 -6.12 31.17 15.12
C PHE A 992 -5.12 30.19 15.74
N THR A 993 -4.96 30.26 17.06
CA THR A 993 -4.10 29.34 17.83
C THR A 993 -4.97 28.53 18.80
N PRO A 994 -5.02 27.20 18.72
CA PRO A 994 -5.70 26.39 19.73
C PRO A 994 -4.85 26.35 21.01
N CYS A 995 -5.19 27.13 22.02
CA CYS A 995 -4.56 27.03 23.34
C CYS A 995 -5.12 25.85 24.15
N LYS A 996 -4.25 25.00 24.71
CA LYS A 996 -4.56 24.21 25.92
C LYS A 996 -4.65 25.17 27.13
N PRO A 997 -5.52 24.93 28.13
CA PRO A 997 -5.30 25.45 29.47
C PRO A 997 -4.16 24.68 30.15
N HIS A 998 -3.28 25.41 30.84
CA HIS A 998 -2.22 24.88 31.72
C HIS A 998 -2.84 24.27 33.00
N PRO A 999 -2.35 23.13 33.52
CA PRO A 999 -3.01 22.35 34.58
C PRO A 999 -2.92 22.92 36.02
N SER A 1000 -2.45 24.15 36.24
CA SER A 1000 -2.11 24.65 37.59
C SER A 1000 -3.11 25.61 38.24
N ARG A 1001 -4.35 25.75 37.73
CA ARG A 1001 -5.37 26.64 38.34
C ARG A 1001 -6.79 26.08 38.41
N THR A 1002 -6.95 24.78 38.56
CA THR A 1002 -8.26 24.11 38.62
C THR A 1002 -8.91 24.07 40.01
N ARG A 1003 -8.38 24.75 41.03
CA ARG A 1003 -8.91 24.65 42.41
C ARG A 1003 -9.76 25.82 42.92
N GLU A 1004 -9.93 26.91 42.18
CA GLU A 1004 -10.66 28.10 42.71
C GLU A 1004 -11.88 28.57 41.89
N MET A 1005 -12.29 27.88 40.83
CA MET A 1005 -13.40 28.34 39.96
C MET A 1005 -14.58 27.37 39.86
N ALA A 1006 -14.76 26.47 40.84
CA ALA A 1006 -15.85 25.50 40.83
C ALA A 1006 -17.21 26.04 41.30
N GLU A 1007 -17.32 27.28 41.79
CA GLU A 1007 -18.53 27.73 42.51
C GLU A 1007 -19.40 28.80 41.81
N THR A 1008 -19.04 29.31 40.63
CA THR A 1008 -19.88 30.31 39.94
C THR A 1008 -20.19 29.87 38.52
N GLY A 1009 -21.33 29.19 38.33
CA GLY A 1009 -21.82 28.65 37.06
C GLY A 1009 -22.12 29.70 35.97
N ARG A 1010 -21.08 30.37 35.45
CA ARG A 1010 -21.12 31.23 34.27
C ARG A 1010 -19.94 30.92 33.36
N HIS A 1011 -20.17 30.10 32.34
CA HIS A 1011 -19.23 29.96 31.22
C HIS A 1011 -19.25 31.23 30.36
N ARG A 1012 -18.23 32.08 30.50
CA ARG A 1012 -17.81 33.02 29.45
C ARG A 1012 -16.39 32.67 29.04
N LEU A 1013 -16.23 32.14 27.82
CA LEU A 1013 -14.95 32.10 27.11
C LEU A 1013 -14.48 33.56 26.93
N VAL A 1014 -13.41 33.93 27.63
CA VAL A 1014 -12.75 35.22 27.43
C VAL A 1014 -11.73 35.03 26.29
N TYR A 1015 -12.02 35.62 25.13
CA TYR A 1015 -11.05 35.75 24.04
C TYR A 1015 -10.04 36.84 24.41
N ARG A 1016 -8.75 36.52 24.47
CA ARG A 1016 -7.68 37.54 24.49
C ARG A 1016 -7.21 37.74 23.05
N LEU A 1017 -7.60 38.87 22.46
CA LEU A 1017 -6.94 39.41 21.27
C LEU A 1017 -5.52 39.81 21.68
N GLN A 1018 -4.49 39.14 21.15
CA GLN A 1018 -3.19 39.77 21.05
C GLN A 1018 -3.23 40.74 19.86
N SER A 1019 -2.66 41.91 20.08
CA SER A 1019 -2.79 43.15 19.30
C SER A 1019 -2.57 43.00 17.79
N ALA A 1020 -3.34 43.79 17.04
CA ALA A 1020 -3.18 44.04 15.61
C ALA A 1020 -1.74 44.43 15.26
N TRP A 1021 -1.16 43.75 14.27
CA TRP A 1021 0.02 44.26 13.56
C TRP A 1021 -0.46 45.26 12.50
N PRO A 1022 0.18 46.43 12.38
CA PRO A 1022 -0.17 47.39 11.34
C PRO A 1022 0.14 46.80 9.95
N ALA A 1023 -0.75 47.08 9.00
CA ALA A 1023 -0.59 46.69 7.61
C ALA A 1023 0.76 47.17 7.05
N PRO A 1024 1.48 46.35 6.25
CA PRO A 1024 2.52 46.88 5.39
C PRO A 1024 1.83 47.74 4.31
N ALA A 1025 2.24 49.00 4.21
CA ALA A 1025 1.88 49.85 3.09
C ALA A 1025 2.64 49.38 1.84
N GLY A 1026 1.92 49.06 0.76
CA GLY A 1026 2.47 48.72 -0.55
C GLY A 1026 2.10 47.33 -1.02
#